data_AF-A0AB73SZ70-F1
#
_entry.id   AF-A0AB73SZ70-F1
#
_cell.length_a   1.000
_cell.length_b   1.000
_cell.length_c   1.000
_cell.angle_alpha   90.00
_cell.angle_beta   90.00
_cell.angle_gamma   90.00
#
_symmetry.space_group_name_H-M   'P 1'
#
loop_
_entity.id
_entity.type
_entity.pdbx_description
1 polymer ?
#
loop_
_entity_poly.entity_id
_entity_poly.type
_entity_poly.pdbx_seq_one_letter_code
_entity_poly.pdbx_strand_id
1 'polypeptide(L)'
;MKHVMKHWEIVIYTIAVCTILVTIIAIFFDRESITEYYNVKQGSVLEQREDTNKLSSLFAGNGTKKSPYLISTIDDIAKLRDVLVDNIDCEGIYFAQTDDIDVSNEGIWQPISPINGESFFMGEYDGQGHIITNLLLSHENTSFFGKVGGLIKNLGFENITINSDNCAVILNNVVEEHQLSVVNCYIKNVSISQEFFNVGLFANDFSRGTLIHCWSNSNMHFIIDTTMDYASVNYCFYMGDIYDLSRELLIYSENNSNIANITENRISESMNSSMDQIANYGVTGEFYGFQGDSLEKLKFSRQLITINNKENLTILYKFIRNLIIYAGLFALIFLISFVISRKNKINITKWVFYGSLSVCMILTIVYGAMTHGVSIIALLYDGRSDGQLKMFTDFFDCIRPGFTAYTDSQNGISTIYPPLVSVIFGLLNMFIPREELYSSIAARNSQMGTVMIGYVIALAAILFYKTIIKYKRGSKFEIGVFIMLIAFSYPVLHDLERGNVSIFCGMLITVFLFGYRSSSVSKRNIAYIALAVAAGIKIYPALLGILLFREKRTKEIFNCLSIGIIINLIPAIFLNTGFSSIAYMVINAKTMISNNSIIGGKVDLSRLIQIPQKISNSLVLDGIVEHYFLIWIILALLVLIVILYSRIEDWKIFSLAILGIILLSSFSPFYYYIYMLGPLIIFLDSNIRRKKRDILYALLFVGIFMTFASIHKYPLVAFIPEEGVWNMTVIAGCTSVVFFIVLLLEGIYDCLKRLIKCGRWNG
;
A
#
# COMPACT_ATOMS: atom_id res chain seq x y z
N MET A 1 25.61 -10.38 49.38
CA MET A 1 24.40 -10.28 48.53
C MET A 1 24.17 -8.89 47.91
N LYS A 2 24.16 -7.77 48.66
CA LYS A 2 24.05 -6.40 48.08
C LYS A 2 25.18 -6.04 47.10
N HIS A 3 26.42 -6.49 47.35
CA HIS A 3 27.56 -6.23 46.46
C HIS A 3 27.51 -6.99 45.13
N VAL A 4 27.00 -8.23 45.14
CA VAL A 4 26.81 -9.04 43.92
C VAL A 4 25.63 -8.53 43.10
N MET A 5 24.58 -8.00 43.74
CA MET A 5 23.45 -7.36 43.04
C MET A 5 23.85 -6.12 42.22
N LYS A 6 24.77 -5.30 42.74
CA LYS A 6 25.23 -4.07 42.07
C LYS A 6 26.03 -4.36 40.79
N HIS A 7 26.84 -5.43 40.77
CA HIS A 7 27.61 -5.82 39.58
C HIS A 7 26.74 -6.36 38.44
N TRP A 8 25.65 -7.08 38.75
CA TRP A 8 24.76 -7.63 37.70
C TRP A 8 23.76 -6.61 37.16
N GLU A 9 23.32 -5.64 37.96
CA GLU A 9 22.59 -4.47 37.44
C GLU A 9 23.47 -3.69 36.46
N ILE A 10 24.74 -3.47 36.80
CA ILE A 10 25.72 -2.83 35.89
C ILE A 10 25.83 -3.63 34.59
N VAL A 11 26.06 -4.95 34.63
CA VAL A 11 26.16 -5.78 33.41
C VAL A 11 24.90 -5.73 32.55
N ILE A 12 23.70 -5.71 33.15
CA ILE A 12 22.42 -5.69 32.42
C ILE A 12 22.14 -4.31 31.83
N TYR A 13 22.39 -3.24 32.59
CA TYR A 13 22.37 -1.87 32.05
C TYR A 13 23.40 -1.73 30.95
N THR A 14 24.60 -2.29 31.12
CA THR A 14 25.65 -2.31 30.10
C THR A 14 25.17 -3.03 28.85
N ILE A 15 24.53 -4.20 28.92
CA ILE A 15 24.05 -4.90 27.72
C ILE A 15 22.93 -4.12 27.03
N ALA A 16 21.92 -3.63 27.76
CA ALA A 16 20.84 -2.84 27.16
C ALA A 16 21.37 -1.53 26.54
N VAL A 17 22.28 -0.86 27.25
CA VAL A 17 22.98 0.34 26.77
C VAL A 17 23.90 0.01 25.61
N CYS A 18 24.56 -1.15 25.58
CA CYS A 18 25.38 -1.60 24.45
C CYS A 18 24.55 -1.91 23.22
N THR A 19 23.39 -2.57 23.34
CA THR A 19 22.49 -2.81 22.19
C THR A 19 21.93 -1.50 21.65
N ILE A 20 21.55 -0.57 22.54
CA ILE A 20 21.13 0.78 22.18
C ILE A 20 22.30 1.52 21.50
N LEU A 21 23.51 1.51 22.09
CA LEU A 21 24.71 2.17 21.57
C LEU A 21 25.16 1.61 20.24
N VAL A 22 25.17 0.29 20.03
CA VAL A 22 25.54 -0.32 18.75
C VAL A 22 24.60 0.15 17.65
N THR A 23 23.30 0.25 17.97
CA THR A 23 22.33 0.72 16.99
C THR A 23 22.43 2.23 16.75
N ILE A 24 22.70 3.02 17.79
CA ILE A 24 23.02 4.46 17.69
C ILE A 24 24.29 4.67 16.84
N ILE A 25 25.35 3.91 17.07
CA ILE A 25 26.64 4.05 16.37
C ILE A 25 26.47 3.75 14.88
N ALA A 26 25.77 2.67 14.53
CA ALA A 26 25.47 2.36 13.12
C ALA A 26 24.73 3.52 12.42
N ILE A 27 23.76 4.14 13.10
CA ILE A 27 23.01 5.29 12.55
C ILE A 27 23.89 6.55 12.44
N PHE A 28 24.80 6.78 13.39
CA PHE A 28 25.68 7.95 13.38
C PHE A 28 26.64 7.92 12.18
N PHE A 29 27.18 6.74 11.85
CA PHE A 29 28.04 6.57 10.68
C PHE A 29 27.31 6.83 9.35
N ASP A 30 26.00 6.60 9.29
CA ASP A 30 25.20 6.72 8.08
C ASP A 30 24.29 7.98 8.04
N ARG A 31 24.49 8.94 8.97
CA ARG A 31 23.60 10.10 9.12
C ARG A 31 23.54 10.98 7.86
N GLU A 32 24.69 11.24 7.22
CA GLU A 32 24.78 12.12 6.06
C GLU A 32 24.09 11.52 4.84
N SER A 33 24.31 10.23 4.56
CA SER A 33 23.67 9.51 3.46
C SER A 33 22.14 9.41 3.62
N ILE A 34 21.65 9.28 4.86
CA ILE A 34 20.22 9.33 5.17
C ILE A 34 19.67 10.73 4.86
N THR A 35 20.33 11.77 5.34
CA THR A 35 19.85 13.16 5.16
C THR A 35 19.85 13.55 3.69
N GLU A 36 20.88 13.17 2.95
CA GLU A 36 21.01 13.41 1.51
C GLU A 36 19.92 12.70 0.69
N TYR A 37 19.67 11.41 0.94
CA TYR A 37 18.59 10.67 0.26
C TYR A 37 17.21 11.33 0.45
N TYR A 38 16.92 11.83 1.65
CA TYR A 38 15.62 12.47 1.92
C TYR A 38 15.53 13.88 1.34
N ASN A 39 16.62 14.65 1.36
CA ASN A 39 16.64 15.99 0.76
C ASN A 39 16.50 15.92 -0.77
N VAL A 40 17.20 14.97 -1.41
CA VAL A 40 17.05 14.71 -2.86
C VAL A 40 15.62 14.30 -3.18
N LYS A 41 15.02 13.39 -2.40
CA LYS A 41 13.62 12.96 -2.57
C LYS A 41 12.59 14.07 -2.24
N GLN A 42 12.97 15.11 -1.51
CA GLN A 42 12.08 16.23 -1.23
C GLN A 42 12.14 17.30 -2.33
N GLY A 43 13.34 17.57 -2.86
CA GLY A 43 13.58 18.46 -4.00
C GLY A 43 12.98 17.91 -5.30
N SER A 44 13.30 16.67 -5.66
CA SER A 44 12.77 16.03 -6.88
C SER A 44 11.24 15.96 -6.89
N VAL A 45 10.64 15.79 -5.70
CA VAL A 45 9.19 15.74 -5.63
C VAL A 45 8.55 17.11 -5.61
N LEU A 46 9.28 18.21 -5.39
CA LEU A 46 8.71 19.56 -5.60
C LEU A 46 8.58 19.87 -7.09
N GLU A 47 9.60 19.55 -7.88
CA GLU A 47 9.61 19.70 -9.35
C GLU A 47 8.58 18.77 -10.01
N GLN A 48 8.56 17.48 -9.65
CA GLN A 48 7.61 16.51 -10.19
C GLN A 48 6.13 16.91 -9.95
N ARG A 49 5.83 17.74 -8.94
CA ARG A 49 4.45 18.20 -8.65
C ARG A 49 3.93 19.22 -9.65
N GLU A 50 4.77 20.14 -10.10
CA GLU A 50 4.37 21.15 -11.08
C GLU A 50 4.13 20.49 -12.43
N ASP A 51 4.99 19.54 -12.78
CA ASP A 51 4.94 18.74 -14.01
C ASP A 51 3.73 17.80 -14.06
N THR A 52 3.46 17.06 -12.99
CA THR A 52 2.30 16.14 -12.91
C THR A 52 0.96 16.90 -12.98
N ASN A 53 0.89 18.10 -12.39
CA ASN A 53 -0.31 18.94 -12.46
C ASN A 53 -0.59 19.38 -13.90
N LYS A 54 0.45 19.71 -14.67
CA LYS A 54 0.30 20.07 -16.09
C LYS A 54 -0.12 18.86 -16.94
N LEU A 55 0.53 17.70 -16.76
CA LEU A 55 0.17 16.45 -17.45
C LEU A 55 -1.28 16.01 -17.19
N SER A 56 -1.75 16.08 -15.95
CA SER A 56 -3.13 15.71 -15.58
C SER A 56 -4.21 16.63 -16.16
N SER A 57 -3.85 17.83 -16.61
CA SER A 57 -4.76 18.72 -17.34
C SER A 57 -4.88 18.37 -18.83
N LEU A 58 -3.90 17.67 -19.39
CA LEU A 58 -3.80 17.38 -20.83
C LEU A 58 -4.34 15.99 -21.19
N PHE A 59 -4.18 15.02 -20.29
CA PHE A 59 -4.49 13.61 -20.54
C PHE A 59 -5.48 13.04 -19.53
N ALA A 60 -6.34 12.13 -19.99
CA ALA A 60 -7.14 11.29 -19.11
C ALA A 60 -6.23 10.24 -18.43
N GLY A 61 -6.45 10.01 -17.13
CA GLY A 61 -5.57 9.19 -16.31
C GLY A 61 -4.80 10.03 -15.29
N ASN A 62 -3.85 9.43 -14.58
CA ASN A 62 -3.03 10.14 -13.59
C ASN A 62 -1.54 9.80 -13.71
N GLY A 63 -1.13 9.23 -14.85
CA GLY A 63 0.27 8.93 -15.15
C GLY A 63 0.88 7.82 -14.30
N THR A 64 0.09 7.06 -13.55
CA THR A 64 0.58 5.92 -12.75
C THR A 64 0.45 4.61 -13.50
N LYS A 65 1.22 3.59 -13.14
CA LYS A 65 1.14 2.25 -13.75
C LYS A 65 -0.27 1.63 -13.78
N LYS A 66 -1.13 1.96 -12.81
CA LYS A 66 -2.53 1.47 -12.73
C LYS A 66 -3.53 2.33 -13.48
N SER A 67 -3.18 3.58 -13.74
CA SER A 67 -4.03 4.57 -14.39
C SER A 67 -3.14 5.46 -15.28
N PRO A 68 -2.54 4.88 -16.32
CA PRO A 68 -1.63 5.59 -17.22
C PRO A 68 -2.37 6.73 -17.92
N TYR A 69 -1.62 7.68 -18.45
CA TYR A 69 -2.17 8.67 -19.36
C TYR A 69 -2.55 8.01 -20.69
N LEU A 70 -3.81 8.20 -21.08
CA LEU A 70 -4.38 7.52 -22.24
C LEU A 70 -4.06 8.28 -23.52
N ILE A 71 -3.60 7.56 -24.54
CA ILE A 71 -3.31 8.07 -25.88
C ILE A 71 -4.24 7.33 -26.85
N SER A 72 -5.28 7.98 -27.35
CA SER A 72 -6.22 7.37 -28.30
C SER A 72 -6.19 8.02 -29.68
N THR A 73 -5.62 9.21 -29.78
CA THR A 73 -5.67 10.03 -30.99
C THR A 73 -4.32 10.66 -31.33
N ILE A 74 -4.23 11.14 -32.57
CA ILE A 74 -3.09 11.95 -33.02
C ILE A 74 -2.92 13.23 -32.20
N ASP A 75 -4.03 13.86 -31.78
CA ASP A 75 -4.02 15.05 -30.93
C ASP A 75 -3.38 14.76 -29.57
N ASP A 76 -3.56 13.57 -29.02
CA ASP A 76 -2.91 13.19 -27.75
C ASP A 76 -1.40 13.01 -27.92
N ILE A 77 -0.94 12.50 -29.07
CA ILE A 77 0.50 12.48 -29.39
C ILE A 77 1.04 13.90 -29.56
N ALA A 78 0.28 14.80 -30.18
CA ALA A 78 0.66 16.21 -30.29
C ALA A 78 0.79 16.88 -28.91
N LYS A 79 -0.14 16.62 -27.97
CA LYS A 79 0.00 17.09 -26.58
C LYS A 79 1.25 16.52 -25.91
N LEU A 80 1.62 15.27 -26.18
CA LEU A 80 2.83 14.67 -25.62
C LEU A 80 4.10 15.34 -26.17
N ARG A 81 4.07 15.76 -27.45
CA ARG A 81 5.12 16.58 -28.03
C ARG A 81 5.21 17.95 -27.33
N ASP A 82 4.08 18.61 -27.10
CA ASP A 82 4.03 19.91 -26.41
C ASP A 82 4.59 19.83 -24.98
N VAL A 83 4.29 18.74 -24.27
CA VAL A 83 4.84 18.44 -22.93
C VAL A 83 6.37 18.44 -22.96
N LEU A 84 6.97 17.74 -23.92
CA LEU A 84 8.44 17.67 -24.02
C LEU A 84 9.04 19.00 -24.53
N VAL A 85 8.36 19.72 -25.42
CA VAL A 85 8.78 21.07 -25.84
C VAL A 85 8.84 22.03 -24.65
N ASP A 86 7.93 21.87 -23.70
CA ASP A 86 7.90 22.64 -22.45
C ASP A 86 8.91 22.14 -21.38
N ASN A 87 9.81 21.21 -21.74
CA ASN A 87 10.82 20.60 -20.87
C ASN A 87 10.25 19.90 -19.63
N ILE A 88 9.03 19.35 -19.73
CA ILE A 88 8.42 18.57 -18.64
C ILE A 88 9.02 17.17 -18.63
N ASP A 89 9.55 16.75 -17.47
CA ASP A 89 10.10 15.41 -17.31
C ASP A 89 8.98 14.36 -17.19
N CYS A 90 9.15 13.28 -17.97
CA CYS A 90 8.24 12.14 -18.00
C CYS A 90 8.81 10.92 -17.26
N GLU A 91 9.95 11.03 -16.56
CA GLU A 91 10.51 9.91 -15.81
C GLU A 91 9.52 9.37 -14.76
N GLY A 92 9.27 8.05 -14.81
CA GLY A 92 8.30 7.38 -13.94
C GLY A 92 6.82 7.64 -14.28
N ILE A 93 6.54 8.33 -15.40
CA ILE A 93 5.19 8.53 -15.92
C ILE A 93 4.84 7.44 -16.94
N TYR A 94 3.63 6.93 -16.83
CA TYR A 94 3.11 5.84 -17.67
C TYR A 94 2.09 6.37 -18.68
N PHE A 95 2.29 6.05 -19.95
CA PHE A 95 1.40 6.33 -21.07
C PHE A 95 0.92 5.01 -21.67
N ALA A 96 -0.36 4.96 -22.05
CA ALA A 96 -0.94 3.76 -22.64
C ALA A 96 -1.81 4.12 -23.85
N GLN A 97 -1.47 3.52 -24.99
CA GLN A 97 -2.26 3.65 -26.20
C GLN A 97 -3.54 2.82 -26.07
N THR A 98 -4.68 3.33 -26.53
CA THR A 98 -5.97 2.62 -26.42
C THR A 98 -6.64 2.34 -27.75
N ASP A 99 -6.11 2.88 -28.85
CA ASP A 99 -6.62 2.70 -30.21
C ASP A 99 -5.46 2.71 -31.20
N ASP A 100 -5.68 2.15 -32.40
CA ASP A 100 -4.73 2.24 -33.50
C ASP A 100 -4.71 3.69 -34.05
N ILE A 101 -3.53 4.22 -34.37
CA ILE A 101 -3.35 5.62 -34.74
C ILE A 101 -2.77 5.73 -36.16
N ASP A 102 -3.52 6.36 -37.07
CA ASP A 102 -3.09 6.69 -38.43
C ASP A 102 -2.52 8.11 -38.47
N VAL A 103 -1.25 8.24 -38.86
CA VAL A 103 -0.54 9.53 -38.90
C VAL A 103 -0.44 10.14 -40.29
N SER A 104 -1.14 9.58 -41.29
CA SER A 104 -1.10 10.06 -42.67
C SER A 104 -1.48 11.53 -42.84
N ASN A 105 -2.32 12.08 -41.95
CA ASN A 105 -2.74 13.48 -41.99
C ASN A 105 -1.69 14.48 -41.49
N GLU A 106 -0.62 14.02 -40.82
CA GLU A 106 0.47 14.88 -40.34
C GLU A 106 1.45 15.28 -41.46
N GLY A 107 1.38 14.61 -42.62
CA GLY A 107 2.36 14.80 -43.69
C GLY A 107 3.74 14.35 -43.26
N ILE A 108 4.73 15.24 -43.30
CA ILE A 108 6.09 14.92 -42.84
C ILE A 108 6.09 14.89 -41.31
N TRP A 109 6.39 13.73 -40.74
CA TRP A 109 6.34 13.52 -39.30
C TRP A 109 7.33 14.40 -38.53
N GLN A 110 6.85 14.94 -37.41
CA GLN A 110 7.69 15.60 -36.41
C GLN A 110 7.83 14.67 -35.18
N PRO A 111 9.05 14.37 -34.74
CA PRO A 111 9.26 13.46 -33.60
C PRO A 111 8.60 14.01 -32.33
N ILE A 112 8.30 13.09 -31.39
CA ILE A 112 7.70 13.45 -30.09
C ILE A 112 8.68 14.29 -29.26
N SER A 113 9.96 13.87 -29.18
CA SER A 113 10.99 14.73 -28.58
C SER A 113 11.63 15.64 -29.64
N PRO A 114 12.01 16.88 -29.29
CA PRO A 114 12.54 17.84 -30.26
C PRO A 114 13.92 17.42 -30.80
N ILE A 115 14.11 17.52 -32.12
CA ILE A 115 15.37 17.13 -32.81
C ILE A 115 16.59 17.90 -32.30
N ASN A 116 16.42 19.19 -31.97
CA ASN A 116 17.49 20.10 -31.51
C ASN A 116 17.29 20.56 -30.05
N GLY A 117 16.47 19.84 -29.26
CA GLY A 117 16.13 20.21 -27.88
C GLY A 117 16.97 19.47 -26.84
N GLU A 118 16.94 19.98 -25.60
CA GLU A 118 17.52 19.30 -24.44
C GLU A 118 16.52 18.37 -23.72
N SER A 119 15.28 18.27 -24.21
CA SER A 119 14.23 17.41 -23.65
C SER A 119 14.11 16.07 -24.38
N PHE A 120 13.81 15.02 -23.60
CA PHE A 120 13.79 13.64 -24.07
C PHE A 120 12.57 12.90 -23.54
N PHE A 121 12.17 11.82 -24.21
CA PHE A 121 11.12 10.95 -23.67
C PHE A 121 11.70 9.97 -22.64
N MET A 122 11.41 10.21 -21.36
CA MET A 122 11.85 9.40 -20.21
C MET A 122 10.76 8.49 -19.63
N GLY A 123 9.54 8.54 -20.17
CA GLY A 123 8.40 7.78 -19.67
C GLY A 123 8.33 6.32 -20.14
N GLU A 124 7.32 5.60 -19.64
CA GLU A 124 6.91 4.29 -20.17
C GLU A 124 5.75 4.48 -21.15
N TYR A 125 5.95 4.14 -22.42
CA TYR A 125 4.91 4.11 -23.45
C TYR A 125 4.51 2.66 -23.76
N ASP A 126 3.31 2.27 -23.34
CA ASP A 126 2.71 0.97 -23.63
C ASP A 126 1.73 1.09 -24.80
N GLY A 127 2.07 0.47 -25.93
CA GLY A 127 1.19 0.40 -27.09
C GLY A 127 -0.05 -0.46 -26.85
N GLN A 128 -0.10 -1.26 -25.77
CA GLN A 128 -1.19 -2.21 -25.46
C GLN A 128 -1.61 -3.10 -26.65
N GLY A 129 -0.66 -3.42 -27.53
CA GLY A 129 -0.92 -4.23 -28.71
C GLY A 129 -1.56 -3.47 -29.90
N HIS A 130 -1.60 -2.14 -29.83
CA HIS A 130 -2.06 -1.26 -30.91
C HIS A 130 -0.92 -0.89 -31.86
N ILE A 131 -1.32 -0.30 -33.00
CA ILE A 131 -0.40 0.09 -34.08
C ILE A 131 -0.41 1.58 -34.38
N ILE A 132 0.71 2.04 -34.95
CA ILE A 132 0.84 3.34 -35.62
C ILE A 132 1.03 3.08 -37.12
N THR A 133 0.27 3.76 -37.98
CA THR A 133 0.27 3.51 -39.42
C THR A 133 0.56 4.73 -40.28
N ASN A 134 1.10 4.50 -41.48
CA ASN A 134 1.31 5.50 -42.53
C ASN A 134 2.30 6.61 -42.15
N LEU A 135 3.36 6.24 -41.42
CA LEU A 135 4.41 7.16 -40.97
C LEU A 135 5.32 7.58 -42.14
N LEU A 136 5.47 8.89 -42.36
CA LEU A 136 6.38 9.47 -43.35
C LEU A 136 7.56 10.19 -42.66
N LEU A 137 8.75 9.62 -42.80
CA LEU A 137 10.01 10.20 -42.34
C LEU A 137 10.73 10.84 -43.52
N SER A 138 10.92 12.17 -43.50
CA SER A 138 11.58 12.92 -44.59
C SER A 138 12.49 14.06 -44.09
N HIS A 139 12.86 14.02 -42.81
CA HIS A 139 13.83 14.93 -42.19
C HIS A 139 15.04 14.13 -41.72
N GLU A 140 16.25 14.69 -41.84
CA GLU A 140 17.44 14.07 -41.23
C GLU A 140 17.30 14.03 -39.70
N ASN A 141 17.92 13.05 -39.05
CA ASN A 141 17.93 12.88 -37.58
C ASN A 141 16.53 12.73 -36.97
N THR A 142 15.62 12.03 -37.66
CA THR A 142 14.23 11.88 -37.24
C THR A 142 13.86 10.45 -36.87
N SER A 143 12.78 10.32 -36.11
CA SER A 143 12.07 9.07 -35.84
C SER A 143 10.66 9.36 -35.32
N PHE A 144 9.92 8.34 -34.90
CA PHE A 144 8.64 8.57 -34.23
C PHE A 144 8.81 9.31 -32.89
N PHE A 145 9.65 8.77 -31.98
CA PHE A 145 9.85 9.32 -30.64
C PHE A 145 10.96 10.38 -30.54
N GLY A 146 11.92 10.42 -31.47
CA GLY A 146 13.16 11.18 -31.36
C GLY A 146 14.15 10.52 -30.40
N LYS A 147 14.66 11.26 -29.41
CA LYS A 147 15.60 10.79 -28.39
C LYS A 147 14.90 10.26 -27.13
N VAL A 148 15.29 9.07 -26.68
CA VAL A 148 14.54 8.30 -25.66
C VAL A 148 15.47 7.74 -24.57
N GLY A 149 15.04 7.82 -23.31
CA GLY A 149 15.70 7.21 -22.16
C GLY A 149 14.78 6.37 -21.26
N GLY A 150 13.53 6.14 -21.69
CA GLY A 150 12.51 5.35 -20.98
C GLY A 150 12.26 3.95 -21.55
N LEU A 151 11.01 3.49 -21.45
CA LEU A 151 10.57 2.16 -21.92
C LEU A 151 9.49 2.31 -23.00
N ILE A 152 9.69 1.70 -24.16
CA ILE A 152 8.66 1.56 -25.20
C ILE A 152 8.32 0.08 -25.32
N LYS A 153 7.04 -0.27 -25.22
CA LYS A 153 6.62 -1.67 -25.32
C LYS A 153 5.29 -1.90 -26.02
N ASN A 154 5.07 -3.14 -26.46
CA ASN A 154 3.80 -3.62 -27.03
C ASN A 154 3.24 -2.74 -28.18
N LEU A 155 4.12 -2.18 -28.99
CA LEU A 155 3.75 -1.20 -30.03
C LEU A 155 4.18 -1.70 -31.42
N GLY A 156 3.24 -1.65 -32.37
CA GLY A 156 3.50 -2.00 -33.77
C GLY A 156 3.53 -0.78 -34.68
N PHE A 157 4.35 -0.81 -35.72
CA PHE A 157 4.38 0.18 -36.79
C PHE A 157 4.11 -0.50 -38.14
N GLU A 158 3.17 0.02 -38.93
CA GLU A 158 2.84 -0.54 -40.25
C GLU A 158 2.76 0.52 -41.34
N ASN A 159 3.23 0.17 -42.55
CA ASN A 159 3.26 1.04 -43.72
C ASN A 159 4.08 2.32 -43.48
N ILE A 160 5.40 2.18 -43.44
CA ILE A 160 6.33 3.29 -43.20
C ILE A 160 6.96 3.70 -44.54
N THR A 161 7.09 5.00 -44.77
CA THR A 161 7.87 5.56 -45.89
C THR A 161 9.03 6.39 -45.36
N ILE A 162 10.25 6.04 -45.79
CA ILE A 162 11.49 6.72 -45.40
C ILE A 162 12.13 7.38 -46.62
N ASN A 163 12.31 8.70 -46.55
CA ASN A 163 12.89 9.55 -47.60
C ASN A 163 14.04 10.42 -47.05
N SER A 164 14.74 9.97 -46.01
CA SER A 164 15.80 10.72 -45.34
C SER A 164 16.92 9.80 -44.84
N ASP A 165 18.11 10.37 -44.69
CA ASP A 165 19.27 9.70 -44.08
C ASP A 165 19.33 9.98 -42.56
N ASN A 166 20.14 9.21 -41.83
CA ASN A 166 20.28 9.29 -40.36
C ASN A 166 18.94 9.24 -39.62
N CYS A 167 18.14 8.21 -39.87
CA CYS A 167 16.82 8.09 -39.23
C CYS A 167 16.49 6.65 -38.84
N ALA A 168 15.47 6.50 -38.00
CA ALA A 168 14.89 5.20 -37.71
C ALA A 168 13.40 5.31 -37.40
N VAL A 169 12.66 4.20 -37.41
CA VAL A 169 11.20 4.23 -37.22
C VAL A 169 10.83 4.62 -35.80
N ILE A 170 11.38 3.95 -34.78
CA ILE A 170 10.96 4.16 -33.39
C ILE A 170 11.73 5.32 -32.76
N LEU A 171 13.06 5.21 -32.60
CA LEU A 171 13.87 6.23 -31.95
C LEU A 171 15.12 6.55 -32.76
N ASN A 172 15.62 7.78 -32.68
CA ASN A 172 16.86 8.17 -33.36
C ASN A 172 18.07 7.89 -32.45
N ASN A 173 18.05 8.43 -31.23
CA ASN A 173 19.19 8.38 -30.30
C ASN A 173 18.76 7.95 -28.89
N VAL A 174 19.70 7.40 -28.12
CA VAL A 174 19.53 7.13 -26.68
C VAL A 174 19.95 8.35 -25.85
N VAL A 175 19.30 8.58 -24.71
CA VAL A 175 19.74 9.57 -23.72
C VAL A 175 21.00 9.07 -22.99
N GLU A 176 22.04 9.90 -22.93
CA GLU A 176 23.27 9.57 -22.20
C GLU A 176 22.97 9.28 -20.72
N GLU A 177 23.69 8.32 -20.14
CA GLU A 177 23.57 7.87 -18.73
C GLU A 177 22.25 7.20 -18.31
N HIS A 178 21.28 7.01 -19.22
CA HIS A 178 19.99 6.37 -18.92
C HIS A 178 19.81 5.02 -19.62
N GLN A 179 19.02 4.12 -19.03
CA GLN A 179 18.74 2.80 -19.58
C GLN A 179 17.46 2.80 -20.40
N LEU A 180 17.61 2.84 -21.73
CA LEU A 180 16.50 2.68 -22.67
C LEU A 180 16.18 1.20 -22.91
N SER A 181 14.90 0.87 -22.93
CA SER A 181 14.41 -0.45 -23.38
C SER A 181 13.31 -0.33 -24.41
N VAL A 182 13.42 -1.09 -25.50
CA VAL A 182 12.36 -1.30 -26.49
C VAL A 182 12.00 -2.78 -26.47
N VAL A 183 10.77 -3.09 -26.10
CA VAL A 183 10.38 -4.47 -25.74
C VAL A 183 9.08 -4.87 -26.43
N ASN A 184 9.08 -6.03 -27.11
CA ASN A 184 7.87 -6.58 -27.71
C ASN A 184 7.22 -5.61 -28.72
N CYS A 185 8.03 -4.95 -29.53
CA CYS A 185 7.61 -4.03 -30.60
C CYS A 185 7.87 -4.62 -31.99
N TYR A 186 7.10 -4.22 -32.99
CA TYR A 186 7.32 -4.67 -34.36
C TYR A 186 7.20 -3.59 -35.42
N ILE A 187 7.86 -3.81 -36.57
CA ILE A 187 7.83 -2.90 -37.72
C ILE A 187 7.53 -3.68 -38.99
N LYS A 188 6.53 -3.24 -39.76
CA LYS A 188 6.05 -3.93 -40.95
C LYS A 188 5.92 -3.00 -42.15
N ASN A 189 6.26 -3.51 -43.33
CA ASN A 189 6.09 -2.82 -44.62
C ASN A 189 6.80 -1.47 -44.67
N VAL A 190 8.13 -1.48 -44.60
CA VAL A 190 8.94 -0.27 -44.79
C VAL A 190 9.27 -0.10 -46.28
N SER A 191 9.06 1.12 -46.78
CA SER A 191 9.38 1.55 -48.15
C SER A 191 10.42 2.67 -48.09
N ILE A 192 11.47 2.56 -48.90
CA ILE A 192 12.51 3.60 -49.03
C ILE A 192 12.51 4.10 -50.48
N SER A 193 12.52 5.41 -50.68
CA SER A 193 12.44 6.00 -52.03
C SER A 193 13.79 6.09 -52.76
N GLN A 194 14.92 6.05 -52.05
CA GLN A 194 16.29 6.13 -52.58
C GLN A 194 17.26 5.31 -51.70
N GLU A 195 18.45 4.96 -52.20
CA GLU A 195 19.48 4.32 -51.36
C GLU A 195 20.09 5.36 -50.41
N PHE A 196 19.85 5.18 -49.10
CA PHE A 196 20.44 5.96 -48.01
C PHE A 196 21.41 5.09 -47.23
N PHE A 197 22.44 5.69 -46.62
CA PHE A 197 23.52 4.94 -45.97
C PHE A 197 23.22 4.61 -44.50
N ASN A 198 22.41 5.43 -43.80
CA ASN A 198 22.18 5.34 -42.35
C ASN A 198 20.67 5.32 -41.99
N VAL A 199 19.95 4.24 -42.33
CA VAL A 199 18.53 4.03 -41.94
C VAL A 199 18.28 2.75 -41.12
N GLY A 200 18.02 2.91 -39.82
CA GLY A 200 17.69 1.81 -38.91
C GLY A 200 16.18 1.53 -38.82
N LEU A 201 15.78 0.32 -38.47
CA LEU A 201 14.36 0.02 -38.19
C LEU A 201 13.98 0.52 -36.79
N PHE A 202 14.66 0.03 -35.75
CA PHE A 202 14.31 0.32 -34.36
C PHE A 202 15.05 1.54 -33.81
N ALA A 203 16.33 1.68 -34.14
CA ALA A 203 17.13 2.81 -33.70
C ALA A 203 18.22 3.17 -34.72
N ASN A 204 18.69 4.43 -34.70
CA ASN A 204 19.87 4.83 -35.45
C ASN A 204 21.12 4.70 -34.55
N ASP A 205 21.29 5.58 -33.56
CA ASP A 205 22.29 5.46 -32.49
C ASP A 205 21.69 4.77 -31.26
N PHE A 206 22.05 3.49 -31.06
CA PHE A 206 21.51 2.65 -29.98
C PHE A 206 22.51 2.34 -28.87
N SER A 207 23.49 3.21 -28.68
CA SER A 207 24.51 3.10 -27.63
C SER A 207 23.86 2.88 -26.26
N ARG A 208 24.18 1.76 -25.56
CA ARG A 208 23.58 1.34 -24.27
C ARG A 208 22.08 1.03 -24.27
N GLY A 209 21.42 1.04 -25.42
CA GLY A 209 20.02 0.65 -25.57
C GLY A 209 19.82 -0.86 -25.44
N THR A 210 18.63 -1.26 -24.99
CA THR A 210 18.22 -2.66 -24.90
C THR A 210 17.01 -2.94 -25.79
N LEU A 211 17.15 -3.84 -26.75
CA LEU A 211 16.10 -4.27 -27.68
C LEU A 211 15.76 -5.74 -27.39
N ILE A 212 14.51 -6.02 -27.01
CA ILE A 212 14.12 -7.36 -26.58
C ILE A 212 12.79 -7.79 -27.22
N HIS A 213 12.74 -9.01 -27.75
CA HIS A 213 11.51 -9.59 -28.29
C HIS A 213 10.87 -8.77 -29.42
N CYS A 214 11.70 -8.06 -30.20
CA CYS A 214 11.26 -7.20 -31.29
C CYS A 214 11.41 -7.87 -32.66
N TRP A 215 10.57 -7.51 -33.63
CA TRP A 215 10.66 -8.11 -34.96
C TRP A 215 10.30 -7.19 -36.13
N SER A 216 10.82 -7.53 -37.31
CA SER A 216 10.42 -6.88 -38.57
C SER A 216 10.45 -7.83 -39.75
N ASN A 217 9.50 -7.65 -40.67
CA ASN A 217 9.49 -8.33 -41.98
C ASN A 217 10.30 -7.60 -43.05
N SER A 218 10.82 -6.40 -42.74
CA SER A 218 11.55 -5.59 -43.71
C SER A 218 13.02 -6.00 -43.74
N ASN A 219 13.59 -6.12 -44.94
CA ASN A 219 14.98 -6.50 -45.14
C ASN A 219 15.89 -5.27 -45.01
N MET A 220 16.07 -4.79 -43.78
CA MET A 220 16.85 -3.61 -43.42
C MET A 220 17.59 -3.83 -42.11
N HIS A 221 18.55 -2.95 -41.81
CA HIS A 221 19.27 -2.95 -40.54
C HIS A 221 18.34 -2.61 -39.36
N PHE A 222 18.42 -3.39 -38.27
CA PHE A 222 17.64 -3.13 -37.07
C PHE A 222 18.11 -1.87 -36.33
N ILE A 223 19.44 -1.69 -36.27
CA ILE A 223 20.18 -0.58 -35.65
C ILE A 223 21.40 -0.26 -36.52
N ILE A 224 21.99 0.94 -36.45
CA ILE A 224 23.06 1.35 -37.38
C ILE A 224 24.34 1.89 -36.73
N ASP A 225 24.29 2.63 -35.62
CA ASP A 225 25.46 3.24 -34.97
C ASP A 225 25.55 2.89 -33.47
N THR A 226 26.73 2.48 -32.98
CA THR A 226 26.99 2.24 -31.55
C THR A 226 28.34 2.80 -31.10
N THR A 227 28.33 3.90 -30.36
CA THR A 227 29.53 4.48 -29.76
C THR A 227 29.82 3.85 -28.39
N MET A 228 31.02 3.26 -28.27
CA MET A 228 31.74 2.87 -27.04
C MET A 228 31.05 2.11 -25.88
N ASP A 229 29.81 1.61 -25.99
CA ASP A 229 29.23 0.66 -25.03
C ASP A 229 28.20 -0.27 -25.71
N TYR A 230 28.30 -1.59 -25.46
CA TYR A 230 27.52 -2.61 -26.18
C TYR A 230 25.99 -2.43 -26.01
N ALA A 231 25.28 -2.17 -27.11
CA ALA A 231 23.83 -2.35 -27.18
C ALA A 231 23.45 -3.81 -26.89
N SER A 232 22.30 -4.05 -26.26
CA SER A 232 21.83 -5.39 -25.92
C SER A 232 20.63 -5.77 -26.79
N VAL A 233 20.81 -6.69 -27.74
CA VAL A 233 19.74 -7.15 -28.63
C VAL A 233 19.47 -8.63 -28.37
N ASN A 234 18.31 -8.95 -27.80
CA ASN A 234 18.01 -10.32 -27.34
C ASN A 234 16.62 -10.80 -27.78
N TYR A 235 16.54 -12.06 -28.17
CA TYR A 235 15.28 -12.70 -28.62
C TYR A 235 14.54 -11.90 -29.70
N CYS A 236 15.27 -11.19 -30.55
CA CYS A 236 14.72 -10.45 -31.68
C CYS A 236 14.67 -11.32 -32.94
N PHE A 237 13.74 -10.99 -33.83
CA PHE A 237 13.43 -11.77 -35.02
C PHE A 237 13.48 -10.91 -36.29
N TYR A 238 14.28 -11.29 -37.28
CA TYR A 238 14.60 -10.41 -38.43
C TYR A 238 14.67 -11.16 -39.78
N MET A 239 14.50 -10.44 -40.90
CA MET A 239 14.66 -10.99 -42.27
C MET A 239 16.03 -10.64 -42.92
N GLY A 240 16.74 -9.62 -42.44
CA GLY A 240 18.01 -9.12 -42.99
C GLY A 240 19.22 -9.41 -42.12
N ASP A 241 20.03 -8.39 -41.84
CA ASP A 241 21.19 -8.46 -40.93
C ASP A 241 21.02 -7.49 -39.76
N ILE A 242 21.48 -7.90 -38.58
CA ILE A 242 21.70 -6.97 -37.45
C ILE A 242 23.16 -6.51 -37.56
N TYR A 243 23.34 -5.29 -38.04
CA TYR A 243 24.63 -4.78 -38.51
C TYR A 243 24.99 -3.49 -37.77
N ASP A 244 26.25 -3.34 -37.38
CA ASP A 244 26.79 -2.06 -36.88
C ASP A 244 27.68 -1.46 -37.96
N LEU A 245 27.20 -0.35 -38.55
CA LEU A 245 27.84 0.32 -39.67
C LEU A 245 29.15 0.99 -39.25
N SER A 246 29.23 1.48 -38.00
CA SER A 246 30.43 2.14 -37.46
C SER A 246 31.63 1.20 -37.33
N ARG A 247 31.36 -0.11 -37.16
CA ARG A 247 32.39 -1.14 -36.96
C ARG A 247 32.52 -2.12 -38.13
N GLU A 248 31.68 -2.01 -39.15
CA GLU A 248 31.54 -2.96 -40.26
C GLU A 248 31.35 -4.43 -39.80
N LEU A 249 30.57 -4.66 -38.72
CA LEU A 249 30.44 -6.00 -38.10
C LEU A 249 28.98 -6.46 -37.96
N LEU A 250 28.77 -7.77 -38.09
CA LEU A 250 27.56 -8.49 -37.66
C LEU A 250 27.68 -8.77 -36.16
N ILE A 251 27.07 -7.93 -35.31
CA ILE A 251 27.40 -7.90 -33.87
C ILE A 251 26.47 -8.78 -33.00
N TYR A 252 25.31 -9.25 -33.49
CA TYR A 252 24.22 -9.67 -32.59
C TYR A 252 23.49 -10.97 -32.93
N SER A 253 24.20 -12.07 -33.26
CA SER A 253 23.55 -13.35 -33.59
C SER A 253 23.23 -14.26 -32.39
N GLU A 254 23.84 -14.07 -31.23
CA GLU A 254 23.61 -14.94 -30.07
C GLU A 254 22.20 -14.69 -29.49
N ASN A 255 21.35 -15.73 -29.47
CA ASN A 255 19.95 -15.72 -29.00
C ASN A 255 18.89 -15.06 -29.91
N ASN A 256 19.27 -14.51 -31.08
CA ASN A 256 18.34 -13.94 -32.05
C ASN A 256 18.05 -14.94 -33.19
N SER A 257 16.89 -14.81 -33.85
CA SER A 257 16.46 -15.77 -34.88
C SER A 257 16.12 -15.08 -36.20
N ASN A 258 16.72 -15.53 -37.30
CA ASN A 258 16.31 -15.09 -38.64
C ASN A 258 14.96 -15.73 -39.01
N ILE A 259 13.94 -14.91 -39.29
CA ILE A 259 12.57 -15.35 -39.58
C ILE A 259 12.51 -16.16 -40.88
N ALA A 260 13.37 -15.87 -41.87
CA ALA A 260 13.44 -16.65 -43.11
C ALA A 260 13.83 -18.12 -42.86
N ASN A 261 14.47 -18.42 -41.73
CA ASN A 261 14.85 -19.78 -41.31
C ASN A 261 13.80 -20.44 -40.39
N ILE A 262 12.74 -19.73 -40.00
CA ILE A 262 11.64 -20.28 -39.21
C ILE A 262 10.57 -20.80 -40.19
N THR A 263 10.08 -22.01 -39.99
CA THR A 263 8.99 -22.54 -40.83
C THR A 263 7.73 -21.69 -40.65
N GLU A 264 7.12 -21.26 -41.77
CA GLU A 264 5.99 -20.30 -41.78
C GLU A 264 4.90 -20.65 -40.75
N ASN A 265 4.55 -21.93 -40.64
CA ASN A 265 3.49 -22.43 -39.74
C ASN A 265 3.82 -22.40 -38.23
N ARG A 266 5.03 -22.01 -37.81
CA ARG A 266 5.45 -22.01 -36.38
C ARG A 266 6.07 -20.70 -35.90
N ILE A 267 5.98 -19.63 -36.69
CA ILE A 267 6.57 -18.33 -36.35
C ILE A 267 6.05 -17.80 -35.01
N SER A 268 4.71 -17.73 -34.85
CA SER A 268 4.09 -17.23 -33.62
C SER A 268 4.39 -18.11 -32.40
N GLU A 269 4.39 -19.44 -32.55
CA GLU A 269 4.78 -20.38 -31.49
C GLU A 269 6.21 -20.14 -31.01
N SER A 270 7.16 -20.01 -31.95
CA SER A 270 8.57 -19.80 -31.64
C SER A 270 8.79 -18.49 -30.88
N MET A 271 8.16 -17.40 -31.32
CA MET A 271 8.23 -16.10 -30.66
C MET A 271 7.67 -16.18 -29.24
N ASN A 272 6.42 -16.62 -29.10
CA ASN A 272 5.75 -16.70 -27.81
C ASN A 272 6.50 -17.60 -26.80
N SER A 273 7.17 -18.67 -27.27
CA SER A 273 7.96 -19.55 -26.39
C SER A 273 9.21 -18.89 -25.78
N SER A 274 9.75 -17.86 -26.44
CA SER A 274 10.92 -17.12 -25.95
C SER A 274 10.56 -16.03 -24.93
N MET A 275 9.26 -15.67 -24.82
CA MET A 275 8.78 -14.59 -23.97
C MET A 275 9.18 -14.77 -22.50
N ASP A 276 9.13 -15.98 -21.94
CA ASP A 276 9.52 -16.22 -20.55
C ASP A 276 11.01 -15.94 -20.27
N GLN A 277 11.86 -16.04 -21.30
CA GLN A 277 13.31 -15.84 -21.15
C GLN A 277 13.68 -14.36 -21.01
N ILE A 278 12.80 -13.45 -21.43
CA ILE A 278 13.10 -12.01 -21.40
C ILE A 278 13.14 -11.46 -19.97
N ALA A 279 12.55 -12.18 -18.99
CA ALA A 279 12.68 -11.89 -17.56
C ALA A 279 14.14 -11.84 -17.07
N ASN A 280 15.05 -12.53 -17.76
CA ASN A 280 16.50 -12.52 -17.44
C ASN A 280 17.16 -11.17 -17.71
N TYR A 281 16.49 -10.30 -18.48
CA TYR A 281 17.01 -9.00 -18.91
C TYR A 281 16.30 -7.83 -18.21
N GLY A 282 15.75 -8.06 -17.01
CA GLY A 282 15.08 -7.03 -16.21
C GLY A 282 13.68 -6.62 -16.71
N VAL A 283 13.17 -7.29 -17.75
CA VAL A 283 11.85 -7.02 -18.31
C VAL A 283 10.76 -7.66 -17.45
N THR A 284 9.75 -6.87 -17.06
CA THR A 284 8.62 -7.33 -16.24
C THR A 284 7.33 -6.62 -16.62
N GLY A 285 6.18 -7.25 -16.38
CA GLY A 285 4.87 -6.68 -16.70
C GLY A 285 4.06 -7.52 -17.68
N GLU A 286 3.07 -6.87 -18.29
CA GLU A 286 2.15 -7.51 -19.24
C GLU A 286 2.60 -7.25 -20.69
N PHE A 287 2.67 -8.34 -21.46
CA PHE A 287 3.09 -8.32 -22.86
C PHE A 287 2.09 -9.07 -23.73
N TYR A 288 1.88 -8.57 -24.94
CA TYR A 288 0.98 -9.20 -25.90
C TYR A 288 1.74 -10.25 -26.70
N GLY A 289 1.28 -11.50 -26.69
CA GLY A 289 1.81 -12.54 -27.57
C GLY A 289 1.56 -12.22 -29.04
N PHE A 290 2.20 -12.94 -29.96
CA PHE A 290 1.96 -12.83 -31.40
C PHE A 290 1.05 -13.95 -31.92
N GLN A 291 0.30 -13.67 -32.99
CA GLN A 291 -0.50 -14.65 -33.72
C GLN A 291 -0.35 -14.46 -35.23
N GLY A 292 -0.42 -15.55 -35.98
CA GLY A 292 -0.28 -15.57 -37.44
C GLY A 292 0.56 -16.74 -37.92
N ASP A 293 0.18 -17.28 -39.08
CA ASP A 293 0.79 -18.46 -39.71
C ASP A 293 1.76 -18.09 -40.84
N SER A 294 1.97 -16.78 -41.06
CA SER A 294 2.94 -16.24 -42.02
C SER A 294 3.37 -14.84 -41.59
N LEU A 295 4.53 -14.40 -42.08
CA LEU A 295 5.10 -13.06 -41.84
C LEU A 295 4.10 -11.93 -42.15
N GLU A 296 3.34 -12.04 -43.25
CA GLU A 296 2.37 -11.02 -43.65
C GLU A 296 1.14 -10.95 -42.75
N LYS A 297 0.82 -12.03 -42.02
CA LYS A 297 -0.36 -12.13 -41.15
C LYS A 297 -0.01 -11.97 -39.67
N LEU A 298 1.28 -11.92 -39.34
CA LEU A 298 1.77 -11.80 -37.98
C LEU A 298 1.33 -10.44 -37.38
N LYS A 299 0.74 -10.50 -36.19
CA LYS A 299 0.28 -9.34 -35.41
C LYS A 299 0.17 -9.69 -33.93
N PHE A 300 -0.07 -8.70 -33.08
CA PHE A 300 -0.40 -8.96 -31.69
C PHE A 300 -1.65 -9.83 -31.56
N SER A 301 -1.57 -10.80 -30.65
CA SER A 301 -2.68 -11.64 -30.21
C SER A 301 -3.41 -10.96 -29.07
N ARG A 302 -4.65 -11.39 -28.80
CA ARG A 302 -5.38 -10.95 -27.61
C ARG A 302 -4.89 -11.59 -26.30
N GLN A 303 -3.94 -12.52 -26.38
CA GLN A 303 -3.39 -13.20 -25.22
C GLN A 303 -2.32 -12.33 -24.56
N LEU A 304 -2.57 -11.96 -23.30
CA LEU A 304 -1.60 -11.34 -22.41
C LEU A 304 -0.72 -12.42 -21.76
N ILE A 305 0.58 -12.16 -21.74
CA ILE A 305 1.60 -12.96 -21.07
C ILE A 305 2.22 -12.08 -19.98
N THR A 306 2.21 -12.56 -18.74
CA THR A 306 2.71 -11.82 -17.58
C THR A 306 4.10 -12.31 -17.20
N ILE A 307 5.07 -11.40 -17.16
CA ILE A 307 6.48 -11.69 -16.89
C ILE A 307 6.87 -11.13 -15.52
N ASN A 308 7.34 -12.00 -14.63
CA ASN A 308 7.63 -11.69 -13.23
C ASN A 308 9.13 -11.51 -12.96
N ASN A 309 9.50 -10.56 -12.09
CA ASN A 309 10.90 -10.27 -11.74
C ASN A 309 11.53 -11.41 -10.90
N LYS A 310 12.76 -11.83 -11.24
CA LYS A 310 13.59 -12.72 -10.39
C LYS A 310 14.12 -12.02 -9.12
N GLU A 311 14.20 -10.68 -9.07
CA GLU A 311 14.62 -9.92 -7.87
C GLU A 311 13.66 -10.08 -6.67
N ASN A 312 12.39 -10.44 -6.90
CA ASN A 312 11.38 -10.60 -5.85
C ASN A 312 11.77 -11.69 -4.83
N LEU A 313 12.56 -12.69 -5.22
CA LEU A 313 13.11 -13.69 -4.30
C LEU A 313 14.13 -13.09 -3.33
N THR A 314 14.99 -12.19 -3.81
CA THR A 314 15.97 -11.46 -2.97
C THR A 314 15.26 -10.52 -2.00
N ILE A 315 14.16 -9.89 -2.44
CA ILE A 315 13.30 -9.04 -1.61
C ILE A 315 12.61 -9.86 -0.53
N LEU A 316 12.02 -11.02 -0.88
CA LEU A 316 11.41 -11.95 0.07
C LEU A 316 12.42 -12.48 1.10
N TYR A 317 13.65 -12.78 0.68
CA TYR A 317 14.71 -13.18 1.60
C TYR A 317 15.05 -12.07 2.61
N LYS A 318 15.20 -10.82 2.14
CA LYS A 318 15.42 -9.66 3.01
C LYS A 318 14.26 -9.47 3.99
N PHE A 319 13.02 -9.65 3.53
CA PHE A 319 11.81 -9.62 4.36
C PHE A 319 11.87 -10.67 5.47
N ILE A 320 12.06 -11.95 5.13
CA ILE A 320 12.09 -13.05 6.11
C ILE A 320 13.23 -12.87 7.12
N ARG A 321 14.42 -12.49 6.66
CA ARG A 321 15.57 -12.19 7.52
C ARG A 321 15.23 -11.14 8.58
N ASN A 322 14.59 -10.03 8.18
CA ASN A 322 14.26 -8.95 9.10
C ASN A 322 13.22 -9.40 10.14
N LEU A 323 12.19 -10.17 9.72
CA LEU A 323 11.20 -10.76 10.63
C LEU A 323 11.87 -11.63 11.72
N ILE A 324 12.87 -12.42 11.35
CA ILE A 324 13.64 -13.27 12.27
C ILE A 324 14.45 -12.43 13.26
N ILE A 325 15.10 -11.36 12.80
CA ILE A 325 15.89 -10.46 13.65
C ILE A 325 14.99 -9.78 14.69
N TYR A 326 13.80 -9.32 14.28
CA TYR A 326 12.81 -8.76 15.20
C TYR A 326 12.32 -9.78 16.21
N ALA A 327 12.00 -11.00 15.77
CA ALA A 327 11.63 -12.09 16.67
C ALA A 327 12.75 -12.37 17.70
N GLY A 328 14.03 -12.30 17.29
CA GLY A 328 15.18 -12.42 18.16
C GLY A 328 15.29 -11.29 19.20
N LEU A 329 15.13 -10.03 18.78
CA LEU A 329 15.12 -8.88 19.70
C LEU A 329 13.96 -8.97 20.71
N PHE A 330 12.77 -9.35 20.25
CA PHE A 330 11.62 -9.58 21.12
C PHE A 330 11.84 -10.73 22.10
N ALA A 331 12.46 -11.83 21.66
CA ALA A 331 12.81 -12.94 22.52
C ALA A 331 13.84 -12.53 23.58
N LEU A 332 14.81 -11.67 23.23
CA LEU A 332 15.80 -11.14 24.17
C LEU A 332 15.15 -10.22 25.22
N ILE A 333 14.31 -9.27 24.80
CA ILE A 333 13.54 -8.40 25.72
C ILE A 333 12.68 -9.25 26.65
N PHE A 334 12.03 -10.29 26.12
CA PHE A 334 11.26 -11.24 26.92
C PHE A 334 12.12 -11.98 27.94
N LEU A 335 13.29 -12.50 27.54
CA LEU A 335 14.19 -13.24 28.43
C LEU A 335 14.67 -12.35 29.59
N ILE A 336 15.07 -11.12 29.29
CA ILE A 336 15.46 -10.11 30.27
C ILE A 336 14.30 -9.82 31.23
N SER A 337 13.10 -9.62 30.68
CA SER A 337 11.87 -9.41 31.45
C SER A 337 11.56 -10.55 32.42
N PHE A 338 11.74 -11.77 31.95
CA PHE A 338 11.49 -12.98 32.72
C PHE A 338 12.46 -13.10 33.90
N VAL A 339 13.75 -12.83 33.67
CA VAL A 339 14.79 -12.90 34.71
C VAL A 339 14.55 -11.83 35.79
N ILE A 340 14.28 -10.57 35.39
CA ILE A 340 14.05 -9.46 36.33
C ILE A 340 12.79 -9.70 37.18
N SER A 341 11.71 -10.12 36.55
CA SER A 341 10.46 -10.40 37.26
C SER A 341 10.62 -11.52 38.30
N ARG A 342 11.31 -12.61 37.96
CA ARG A 342 11.57 -13.70 38.92
C ARG A 342 12.38 -13.24 40.13
N LYS A 343 13.39 -12.41 39.90
CA LYS A 343 14.29 -11.93 40.95
C LYS A 343 13.62 -10.94 41.91
N ASN A 344 12.75 -10.07 41.39
CA ASN A 344 12.13 -8.98 42.15
C ASN A 344 10.69 -9.29 42.63
N LYS A 345 10.17 -10.50 42.37
CA LYS A 345 8.77 -10.89 42.68
C LYS A 345 7.73 -9.93 42.08
N ILE A 346 8.06 -9.28 40.95
CA ILE A 346 7.17 -8.35 40.24
C ILE A 346 6.22 -9.15 39.34
N ASN A 347 5.00 -8.64 39.09
CA ASN A 347 4.08 -9.23 38.13
C ASN A 347 4.70 -9.27 36.72
N ILE A 348 5.12 -10.47 36.29
CA ILE A 348 5.84 -10.69 35.04
C ILE A 348 5.08 -10.18 33.82
N THR A 349 3.77 -10.37 33.78
CA THR A 349 2.93 -10.02 32.64
C THR A 349 2.85 -8.51 32.47
N LYS A 350 2.67 -7.76 33.57
CA LYS A 350 2.74 -6.30 33.56
C LYS A 350 4.13 -5.81 33.18
N TRP A 351 5.18 -6.45 33.71
CA TRP A 351 6.56 -6.05 33.42
C TRP A 351 6.93 -6.27 31.95
N VAL A 352 6.56 -7.42 31.38
CA VAL A 352 6.74 -7.70 29.94
C VAL A 352 5.99 -6.66 29.11
N PHE A 353 4.74 -6.35 29.46
CA PHE A 353 3.97 -5.35 28.71
C PHE A 353 4.56 -3.95 28.80
N TYR A 354 4.71 -3.40 30.01
CA TYR A 354 5.20 -2.05 30.23
C TYR A 354 6.67 -1.90 29.82
N GLY A 355 7.51 -2.88 30.14
CA GLY A 355 8.94 -2.88 29.82
C GLY A 355 9.18 -2.89 28.32
N SER A 356 8.55 -3.81 27.59
CA SER A 356 8.71 -3.89 26.14
C SER A 356 8.20 -2.63 25.43
N LEU A 357 7.00 -2.13 25.78
CA LEU A 357 6.49 -0.88 25.19
C LEU A 357 7.36 0.32 25.52
N SER A 358 7.93 0.39 26.73
CA SER A 358 8.85 1.48 27.09
C SER A 358 10.10 1.45 26.23
N VAL A 359 10.68 0.27 25.99
CA VAL A 359 11.84 0.11 25.10
C VAL A 359 11.48 0.55 23.68
N CYS A 360 10.36 0.09 23.13
CA CYS A 360 9.88 0.49 21.80
C CYS A 360 9.71 2.01 21.68
N MET A 361 9.08 2.64 22.68
CA MET A 361 8.88 4.09 22.72
C MET A 361 10.22 4.85 22.79
N ILE A 362 11.14 4.43 23.67
CA ILE A 362 12.46 5.08 23.81
C ILE A 362 13.26 4.95 22.51
N LEU A 363 13.30 3.77 21.90
CA LEU A 363 13.98 3.55 20.63
C LEU A 363 13.39 4.44 19.52
N THR A 364 12.07 4.53 19.45
CA THR A 364 11.38 5.41 18.50
C THR A 364 11.76 6.88 18.67
N ILE A 365 11.81 7.38 19.91
CA ILE A 365 12.20 8.77 20.21
C ILE A 365 13.69 9.00 19.89
N VAL A 366 14.58 8.10 20.32
CA VAL A 366 16.02 8.22 20.09
C VAL A 366 16.32 8.20 18.59
N TYR A 367 15.74 7.27 17.83
CA TYR A 367 15.91 7.24 16.38
C TYR A 367 15.34 8.47 15.69
N GLY A 368 14.16 8.92 16.13
CA GLY A 368 13.58 10.17 15.64
C GLY A 368 14.53 11.34 15.84
N ALA A 369 15.13 11.49 17.02
CA ALA A 369 16.08 12.56 17.30
C ALA A 369 17.37 12.43 16.47
N MET A 370 17.93 11.23 16.37
CA MET A 370 19.19 11.00 15.64
C MET A 370 19.07 11.21 14.14
N THR A 371 17.90 10.90 13.58
CA THR A 371 17.62 10.99 12.15
C THR A 371 16.92 12.29 11.78
N HIS A 372 16.80 13.26 12.69
CA HIS A 372 16.07 14.52 12.46
C HIS A 372 14.62 14.30 11.98
N GLY A 373 13.96 13.29 12.55
CA GLY A 373 12.57 12.93 12.26
C GLY A 373 12.38 11.96 11.09
N VAL A 374 13.43 11.67 10.32
CA VAL A 374 13.34 10.81 9.13
C VAL A 374 12.83 9.41 9.45
N SER A 375 13.31 8.78 10.54
CA SER A 375 12.82 7.45 10.94
C SER A 375 11.36 7.44 11.42
N ILE A 376 10.85 8.62 11.83
CA ILE A 376 9.44 8.78 12.21
C ILE A 376 8.57 8.87 10.97
N ILE A 377 9.05 9.45 9.86
CA ILE A 377 8.28 9.51 8.60
C ILE A 377 7.87 8.09 8.15
N ALA A 378 8.72 7.08 8.36
CA ALA A 378 8.39 5.68 8.05
C ALA A 378 7.27 5.07 8.91
N LEU A 379 6.85 5.74 9.99
CA LEU A 379 5.68 5.38 10.81
C LEU A 379 4.40 6.10 10.36
N LEU A 380 4.50 7.09 9.49
CA LEU A 380 3.38 7.92 9.07
C LEU A 380 2.93 7.51 7.67
N TYR A 381 1.69 7.86 7.31
CA TYR A 381 1.22 7.68 5.95
C TYR A 381 2.04 8.57 4.99
N ASP A 382 2.67 7.97 3.99
CA ASP A 382 3.56 8.63 3.04
C ASP A 382 2.86 9.09 1.75
N GLY A 383 1.56 8.79 1.59
CA GLY A 383 0.82 9.15 0.39
C GLY A 383 0.62 10.65 0.23
N ARG A 384 0.69 11.10 -1.02
CA ARG A 384 0.63 12.51 -1.42
C ARG A 384 -0.63 12.78 -2.25
N SER A 385 -1.17 13.99 -2.16
CA SER A 385 -2.15 14.59 -3.08
C SER A 385 -1.65 15.98 -3.43
N ASP A 386 -1.65 16.37 -4.69
CA ASP A 386 -1.26 17.72 -5.13
C ASP A 386 0.10 18.12 -4.57
N GLY A 387 0.98 17.13 -4.39
CA GLY A 387 2.24 17.40 -3.76
C GLY A 387 2.18 17.83 -2.30
N GLN A 388 1.26 17.34 -1.51
CA GLN A 388 1.35 17.50 -0.05
C GLN A 388 1.08 16.17 0.61
N LEU A 389 1.75 15.95 1.75
CA LEU A 389 1.49 14.79 2.58
C LEU A 389 0.01 14.81 2.99
N LYS A 390 -0.67 13.67 2.85
CA LYS A 390 -2.06 13.47 3.25
C LYS A 390 -2.21 13.32 4.78
N MET A 391 -1.67 14.28 5.55
CA MET A 391 -1.87 14.35 7.00
C MET A 391 -3.25 14.94 7.31
N PHE A 392 -3.93 14.40 8.32
CA PHE A 392 -5.29 14.76 8.76
C PHE A 392 -6.39 14.67 7.70
N THR A 393 -6.11 14.10 6.51
CA THR A 393 -7.07 14.14 5.41
C THR A 393 -8.32 13.33 5.68
N ASP A 394 -8.26 12.24 6.45
CA ASP A 394 -9.47 11.45 6.78
C ASP A 394 -10.52 12.34 7.48
N PHE A 395 -10.09 13.34 8.27
CA PHE A 395 -10.99 14.29 8.93
C PHE A 395 -11.65 15.23 7.91
N PHE A 396 -10.83 15.90 7.10
CA PHE A 396 -11.29 16.93 6.18
C PHE A 396 -12.03 16.35 4.97
N ASP A 397 -11.67 15.14 4.52
CA ASP A 397 -12.42 14.38 3.50
C ASP A 397 -13.88 14.15 3.95
N CYS A 398 -14.11 13.98 5.25
CA CYS A 398 -15.45 13.76 5.80
C CYS A 398 -16.22 15.08 6.06
N ILE A 399 -15.50 16.17 6.34
CA ILE A 399 -16.11 17.48 6.61
C ILE A 399 -16.50 18.18 5.32
N ARG A 400 -15.65 18.12 4.30
CA ARG A 400 -15.81 18.88 3.06
C ARG A 400 -17.19 18.77 2.39
N PRO A 401 -17.84 17.59 2.33
CA PRO A 401 -19.15 17.47 1.72
C PRO A 401 -20.31 18.09 2.52
N GLY A 402 -20.09 18.50 3.77
CA GLY A 402 -21.15 19.04 4.62
C GLY A 402 -22.35 18.09 4.75
N PHE A 403 -23.56 18.62 4.57
CA PHE A 403 -24.81 17.83 4.63
C PHE A 403 -25.13 17.03 3.34
N THR A 404 -24.27 17.10 2.30
CA THR A 404 -24.41 16.37 1.02
C THR A 404 -23.48 15.15 0.91
N ALA A 405 -22.98 14.63 2.03
CA ALA A 405 -21.94 13.60 2.09
C ALA A 405 -22.19 12.29 1.31
N TYR A 406 -23.44 12.00 0.91
CA TYR A 406 -23.82 10.76 0.21
C TYR A 406 -24.06 10.94 -1.30
N THR A 407 -24.14 12.18 -1.81
CA THR A 407 -24.57 12.47 -3.20
C THR A 407 -23.57 13.27 -4.03
N ASP A 408 -22.57 13.90 -3.41
CA ASP A 408 -21.63 14.77 -4.13
C ASP A 408 -20.58 13.95 -4.89
N SER A 409 -20.83 13.73 -6.18
CA SER A 409 -19.91 13.06 -7.11
C SER A 409 -18.87 14.01 -7.73
N GLN A 410 -19.06 15.34 -7.66
CA GLN A 410 -18.13 16.32 -8.26
C GLN A 410 -16.79 16.37 -7.51
N ASN A 411 -16.76 15.81 -6.31
CA ASN A 411 -15.65 15.87 -5.36
C ASN A 411 -14.99 14.51 -5.08
N GLY A 412 -15.38 13.45 -5.81
CA GLY A 412 -14.64 12.20 -5.90
C GLY A 412 -14.68 11.23 -4.70
N ILE A 413 -15.43 11.50 -3.62
CA ILE A 413 -15.54 10.56 -2.49
C ILE A 413 -16.96 10.52 -1.94
N SER A 414 -17.64 9.39 -2.09
CA SER A 414 -18.92 9.12 -1.48
C SER A 414 -18.74 8.51 -0.08
N THR A 415 -19.38 9.08 0.95
CA THR A 415 -19.08 8.72 2.35
C THR A 415 -19.54 7.30 2.72
N ILE A 416 -18.70 6.60 3.48
CA ILE A 416 -18.99 5.28 4.08
C ILE A 416 -19.42 5.37 5.55
N TYR A 417 -19.46 6.60 6.10
CA TYR A 417 -19.70 6.81 7.51
C TYR A 417 -21.20 6.72 7.85
N PRO A 418 -21.57 6.35 9.09
CA PRO A 418 -22.97 6.35 9.51
C PRO A 418 -23.56 7.77 9.60
N PRO A 419 -24.90 7.92 9.48
CA PRO A 419 -25.55 9.22 9.47
C PRO A 419 -25.23 10.12 10.68
N LEU A 420 -25.08 9.53 11.88
CA LEU A 420 -24.78 10.29 13.10
C LEU A 420 -23.52 11.15 12.95
N VAL A 421 -22.39 10.54 12.57
CA VAL A 421 -21.13 11.27 12.46
C VAL A 421 -21.09 12.14 11.22
N SER A 422 -21.77 11.75 10.13
CA SER A 422 -21.92 12.59 8.94
C SER A 422 -22.64 13.91 9.25
N VAL A 423 -23.67 13.90 10.12
CA VAL A 423 -24.31 15.13 10.60
C VAL A 423 -23.37 15.97 11.45
N ILE A 424 -22.57 15.34 12.31
CA ILE A 424 -21.55 16.06 13.11
C ILE A 424 -20.55 16.74 12.17
N PHE A 425 -20.06 16.05 11.15
CA PHE A 425 -19.19 16.63 10.13
C PHE A 425 -19.88 17.74 9.33
N GLY A 426 -21.17 17.60 9.01
CA GLY A 426 -21.99 18.64 8.39
C GLY A 426 -22.10 19.92 9.22
N LEU A 427 -22.21 19.78 10.55
CA LEU A 427 -22.19 20.93 11.46
C LEU A 427 -20.80 21.56 11.54
N LEU A 428 -19.73 20.75 11.57
CA LEU A 428 -18.34 21.23 11.59
C LEU A 428 -17.97 21.95 10.29
N ASN A 429 -18.48 21.48 9.15
CA ASN A 429 -18.32 22.11 7.84
C ASN A 429 -18.73 23.59 7.84
N MET A 430 -19.80 23.95 8.57
CA MET A 430 -20.31 25.31 8.65
C MET A 430 -19.33 26.33 9.27
N PHE A 431 -18.26 25.86 9.93
CA PHE A 431 -17.23 26.70 10.53
C PHE A 431 -16.03 26.95 9.59
N ILE A 432 -15.97 26.30 8.42
CA ILE A 432 -14.91 26.52 7.42
C ILE A 432 -15.48 27.34 6.25
N PRO A 433 -14.83 28.46 5.85
CA PRO A 433 -15.16 29.19 4.63
C PRO A 433 -15.28 28.28 3.39
N ARG A 434 -16.31 28.50 2.57
CA ARG A 434 -16.59 27.64 1.39
C ARG A 434 -15.44 27.58 0.38
N GLU A 435 -14.74 28.70 0.22
CA GLU A 435 -13.57 28.83 -0.67
C GLU A 435 -12.36 28.01 -0.22
N GLU A 436 -12.34 27.47 1.00
CA GLU A 436 -11.27 26.61 1.52
C GLU A 436 -11.65 25.12 1.43
N LEU A 437 -12.91 24.81 1.10
CA LEU A 437 -13.47 23.46 1.05
C LEU A 437 -13.36 22.81 -0.34
N TYR A 438 -12.56 23.34 -1.26
CA TYR A 438 -12.36 22.68 -2.56
C TYR A 438 -11.47 21.44 -2.45
N SER A 439 -10.53 21.40 -1.49
CA SER A 439 -9.71 20.22 -1.20
C SER A 439 -9.49 20.03 0.31
N SER A 440 -9.26 18.78 0.72
CA SER A 440 -9.01 18.44 2.13
C SER A 440 -7.71 19.04 2.66
N ILE A 441 -6.75 19.29 1.78
CA ILE A 441 -5.49 19.95 2.09
C ILE A 441 -5.70 21.45 2.31
N ALA A 442 -6.49 22.10 1.45
CA ALA A 442 -6.84 23.51 1.61
C ALA A 442 -7.61 23.73 2.92
N ALA A 443 -8.63 22.90 3.17
CA ALA A 443 -9.41 22.94 4.40
C ALA A 443 -8.53 22.72 5.64
N ARG A 444 -7.57 21.79 5.59
CA ARG A 444 -6.60 21.56 6.67
C ARG A 444 -5.71 22.77 6.93
N ASN A 445 -5.12 23.33 5.88
CA ASN A 445 -4.14 24.42 5.98
C ASN A 445 -4.80 25.74 6.34
N SER A 446 -6.13 25.83 6.25
CA SER A 446 -6.82 27.04 6.64
C SER A 446 -6.80 27.29 8.14
N GLN A 447 -7.00 28.55 8.51
CA GLN A 447 -7.01 28.96 9.91
C GLN A 447 -8.10 28.21 10.68
N MET A 448 -9.31 28.13 10.12
CA MET A 448 -10.44 27.47 10.78
C MET A 448 -10.28 25.95 10.84
N GLY A 449 -9.77 25.32 9.77
CA GLY A 449 -9.49 23.89 9.80
C GLY A 449 -8.43 23.51 10.83
N THR A 450 -7.32 24.25 10.90
CA THR A 450 -6.25 24.03 11.88
C THR A 450 -6.75 24.17 13.32
N VAL A 451 -7.55 25.21 13.61
CA VAL A 451 -8.16 25.40 14.93
C VAL A 451 -9.12 24.25 15.27
N MET A 452 -9.93 23.83 14.31
CA MET A 452 -10.92 22.77 14.51
C MET A 452 -10.29 21.41 14.79
N ILE A 453 -9.27 20.99 14.03
CA ILE A 453 -8.58 19.73 14.30
C ILE A 453 -7.88 19.78 15.68
N GLY A 454 -7.33 20.94 16.06
CA GLY A 454 -6.79 21.16 17.42
C GLY A 454 -7.82 20.93 18.52
N TYR A 455 -9.05 21.44 18.36
CA TYR A 455 -10.14 21.18 19.32
C TYR A 455 -10.54 19.70 19.37
N VAL A 456 -10.64 19.03 18.22
CA VAL A 456 -10.98 17.60 18.17
C VAL A 456 -9.91 16.76 18.87
N ILE A 457 -8.62 17.04 18.64
CA ILE A 457 -7.51 16.38 19.32
C ILE A 457 -7.56 16.64 20.83
N ALA A 458 -7.83 17.87 21.26
CA ALA A 458 -7.95 18.20 22.68
C ALA A 458 -9.11 17.44 23.36
N LEU A 459 -10.27 17.38 22.71
CA LEU A 459 -11.43 16.62 23.19
C LEU A 459 -11.13 15.13 23.26
N ALA A 460 -10.47 14.57 22.24
CA ALA A 460 -10.00 13.20 22.24
C ALA A 460 -9.03 12.96 23.42
N ALA A 461 -8.03 13.80 23.63
CA ALA A 461 -7.08 13.65 24.74
C ALA A 461 -7.77 13.69 26.12
N ILE A 462 -8.74 14.59 26.31
CA ILE A 462 -9.51 14.68 27.56
C ILE A 462 -10.33 13.41 27.80
N LEU A 463 -11.04 12.93 26.78
CA LEU A 463 -11.86 11.72 26.90
C LEU A 463 -10.99 10.47 27.08
N PHE A 464 -9.81 10.42 26.45
CA PHE A 464 -8.82 9.36 26.58
C PHE A 464 -8.36 9.25 28.03
N TYR A 465 -7.88 10.37 28.58
CA TYR A 465 -7.43 10.49 29.97
C TYR A 465 -8.54 10.12 30.96
N LYS A 466 -9.74 10.69 30.80
CA LYS A 466 -10.88 10.41 31.70
C LYS A 466 -11.31 8.95 31.66
N THR A 467 -11.32 8.34 30.48
CA THR A 467 -11.67 6.92 30.32
C THR A 467 -10.66 6.02 31.04
N ILE A 468 -9.37 6.25 30.84
CA ILE A 468 -8.33 5.43 31.48
C ILE A 468 -8.35 5.61 33.00
N ILE A 469 -8.38 6.83 33.51
CA ILE A 469 -8.42 7.10 34.97
C ILE A 469 -9.62 6.45 35.65
N LYS A 470 -10.76 6.36 34.94
CA LYS A 470 -11.97 5.75 35.46
C LYS A 470 -11.90 4.23 35.57
N TYR A 471 -11.24 3.55 34.62
CA TYR A 471 -11.32 2.10 34.47
C TYR A 471 -10.01 1.36 34.81
N LYS A 472 -8.84 1.95 34.56
CA LYS A 472 -7.54 1.37 34.88
C LYS A 472 -7.28 1.43 36.38
N ARG A 473 -6.95 0.29 36.96
CA ARG A 473 -6.55 0.15 38.37
C ARG A 473 -5.03 0.17 38.49
N GLY A 474 -4.52 0.50 39.67
CA GLY A 474 -3.08 0.54 39.95
C GLY A 474 -2.70 1.78 40.76
N SER A 475 -1.40 1.94 41.00
CA SER A 475 -0.89 3.18 41.60
C SER A 475 -1.04 4.35 40.61
N LYS A 476 -1.04 5.59 41.11
CA LYS A 476 -1.02 6.79 40.25
C LYS A 476 0.13 6.76 39.25
N PHE A 477 1.29 6.24 39.68
CA PHE A 477 2.45 6.03 38.82
C PHE A 477 2.19 5.01 37.72
N GLU A 478 1.63 3.83 38.05
CA GLU A 478 1.30 2.81 37.03
C GLU A 478 0.31 3.35 36.00
N ILE A 479 -0.72 4.06 36.45
CA ILE A 479 -1.72 4.65 35.55
C ILE A 479 -1.08 5.72 34.66
N GLY A 480 -0.20 6.57 35.20
CA GLY A 480 0.55 7.55 34.43
C GLY A 480 1.44 6.91 33.34
N VAL A 481 2.17 5.85 33.69
CA VAL A 481 2.98 5.07 32.73
C VAL A 481 2.09 4.43 31.66
N PHE A 482 0.95 3.83 32.05
CA PHE A 482 0.01 3.26 31.08
C PHE A 482 -0.53 4.32 30.10
N ILE A 483 -0.95 5.49 30.60
CA ILE A 483 -1.43 6.60 29.75
C ILE A 483 -0.34 7.02 28.76
N MET A 484 0.88 7.22 29.23
CA MET A 484 2.02 7.62 28.39
C MET A 484 2.28 6.58 27.28
N LEU A 485 2.41 5.30 27.64
CA LEU A 485 2.73 4.25 26.67
C LEU A 485 1.63 4.03 25.64
N ILE A 486 0.35 4.14 26.03
CA ILE A 486 -0.74 4.03 25.06
C ILE A 486 -0.86 5.31 24.21
N ALA A 487 -0.60 6.50 24.76
CA ALA A 487 -0.58 7.73 23.97
C ALA A 487 0.51 7.70 22.87
N PHE A 488 1.65 7.08 23.16
CA PHE A 488 2.74 6.84 22.20
C PHE A 488 2.63 5.51 21.44
N SER A 489 1.48 4.82 21.52
CA SER A 489 1.26 3.57 20.79
C SER A 489 0.96 3.85 19.32
N TYR A 490 1.33 2.92 18.44
CA TYR A 490 1.12 3.11 17.01
C TYR A 490 -0.36 3.25 16.60
N PRO A 491 -1.32 2.49 17.20
CA PRO A 491 -2.75 2.73 16.93
C PRO A 491 -3.20 4.15 17.24
N VAL A 492 -2.68 4.80 18.29
CA VAL A 492 -3.02 6.20 18.63
C VAL A 492 -2.31 7.19 17.71
N LEU A 493 -1.01 7.01 17.47
CA LEU A 493 -0.25 7.89 16.57
C LEU A 493 -0.82 7.89 15.15
N HIS A 494 -1.15 6.72 14.63
CA HIS A 494 -1.73 6.59 13.30
C HIS A 494 -3.18 7.12 13.23
N ASP A 495 -3.99 6.98 14.29
CA ASP A 495 -5.32 7.61 14.33
C ASP A 495 -5.21 9.14 14.30
N LEU A 496 -4.29 9.70 15.08
CA LEU A 496 -4.03 11.13 15.14
C LEU A 496 -3.47 11.66 13.82
N GLU A 497 -2.42 11.04 13.25
CA GLU A 497 -1.81 11.46 11.98
C GLU A 497 -2.82 11.49 10.83
N ARG A 498 -3.69 10.49 10.75
CA ARG A 498 -4.76 10.45 9.75
C ARG A 498 -5.88 11.44 10.02
N GLY A 499 -6.01 11.96 11.25
CA GLY A 499 -7.16 12.76 11.69
C GLY A 499 -8.44 11.93 11.82
N ASN A 500 -8.33 10.62 12.05
CA ASN A 500 -9.52 9.79 12.15
C ASN A 500 -10.20 9.97 13.52
N VAL A 501 -11.51 9.68 13.57
CA VAL A 501 -12.33 9.79 14.77
C VAL A 501 -12.45 8.45 15.52
N SER A 502 -11.61 7.47 15.17
CA SER A 502 -11.68 6.10 15.70
C SER A 502 -11.21 6.01 17.16
N ILE A 503 -10.39 6.96 17.65
CA ILE A 503 -10.06 7.05 19.08
C ILE A 503 -11.29 7.22 19.98
N PHE A 504 -12.32 7.95 19.53
CA PHE A 504 -13.59 8.10 20.25
C PHE A 504 -14.32 6.75 20.35
N CYS A 505 -14.33 5.97 19.27
CA CYS A 505 -14.89 4.61 19.27
C CYS A 505 -14.19 3.71 20.30
N GLY A 506 -12.85 3.74 20.38
CA GLY A 506 -12.11 2.92 21.36
C GLY A 506 -12.50 3.22 22.82
N MET A 507 -12.70 4.49 23.15
CA MET A 507 -13.16 4.91 24.48
C MET A 507 -14.59 4.51 24.76
N LEU A 508 -15.50 4.71 23.81
CA LEU A 508 -16.91 4.34 23.94
C LEU A 508 -17.10 2.82 24.05
N ILE A 509 -16.34 2.04 23.28
CA ILE A 509 -16.26 0.58 23.40
C ILE A 509 -15.77 0.20 24.80
N THR A 510 -14.74 0.89 25.32
CA THR A 510 -14.25 0.66 26.69
C THR A 510 -15.35 0.94 27.72
N VAL A 511 -16.09 2.04 27.60
CA VAL A 511 -17.24 2.34 28.47
C VAL A 511 -18.30 1.24 28.40
N PHE A 512 -18.61 0.75 27.20
CA PHE A 512 -19.56 -0.35 27.02
C PHE A 512 -19.10 -1.63 27.71
N LEU A 513 -17.88 -2.10 27.44
CA LEU A 513 -17.33 -3.36 27.98
C LEU A 513 -17.31 -3.39 29.51
N PHE A 514 -17.04 -2.25 30.17
CA PHE A 514 -17.06 -2.15 31.62
C PHE A 514 -18.47 -1.95 32.21
N GLY A 515 -19.42 -1.44 31.44
CA GLY A 515 -20.73 -1.02 31.94
C GLY A 515 -21.90 -1.95 31.62
N TYR A 516 -21.82 -2.75 30.55
CA TYR A 516 -22.99 -3.47 30.02
C TYR A 516 -23.56 -4.55 30.96
N ARG A 517 -22.72 -5.10 31.84
CA ARG A 517 -23.11 -6.05 32.89
C ARG A 517 -23.41 -5.41 34.25
N SER A 518 -23.35 -4.08 34.37
CA SER A 518 -23.50 -3.41 35.67
C SER A 518 -24.83 -3.75 36.33
N SER A 519 -24.85 -3.89 37.65
CA SER A 519 -26.10 -4.03 38.42
C SER A 519 -26.96 -2.76 38.33
N SER A 520 -26.34 -1.59 38.17
CA SER A 520 -27.03 -0.30 38.00
C SER A 520 -27.61 -0.15 36.60
N VAL A 521 -28.93 0.07 36.51
CA VAL A 521 -29.65 0.32 35.25
C VAL A 521 -29.08 1.55 34.51
N SER A 522 -28.80 2.63 35.24
CA SER A 522 -28.19 3.84 34.66
C SER A 522 -26.84 3.55 34.01
N LYS A 523 -25.96 2.79 34.68
CA LYS A 523 -24.66 2.40 34.12
C LYS A 523 -24.79 1.49 32.89
N ARG A 524 -25.78 0.58 32.87
CA ARG A 524 -26.07 -0.24 31.69
C ARG A 524 -26.57 0.60 30.52
N ASN A 525 -27.49 1.53 30.76
CA ASN A 525 -28.00 2.41 29.70
C ASN A 525 -26.89 3.31 29.14
N ILE A 526 -25.99 3.83 29.98
CA ILE A 526 -24.80 4.57 29.51
C ILE A 526 -23.92 3.69 28.63
N ALA A 527 -23.72 2.42 28.99
CA ALA A 527 -22.98 1.47 28.15
C ALA A 527 -23.66 1.23 26.78
N TYR A 528 -25.00 1.09 26.76
CA TYR A 528 -25.74 0.90 25.51
C TYR A 528 -25.70 2.14 24.62
N ILE A 529 -25.81 3.33 25.22
CA ILE A 529 -25.63 4.61 24.51
C ILE A 529 -24.20 4.70 23.96
N ALA A 530 -23.19 4.36 24.76
CA ALA A 530 -21.80 4.39 24.31
C ALA A 530 -21.57 3.46 23.10
N LEU A 531 -22.12 2.24 23.13
CA LEU A 531 -22.06 1.32 22.00
C LEU A 531 -22.78 1.87 20.76
N ALA A 532 -23.97 2.43 20.94
CA ALA A 532 -24.77 3.01 19.86
C ALA A 532 -24.09 4.23 19.20
N VAL A 533 -23.45 5.09 20.00
CA VAL A 533 -22.66 6.23 19.49
C VAL A 533 -21.40 5.74 18.81
N ALA A 534 -20.70 4.74 19.35
CA ALA A 534 -19.54 4.13 18.68
C ALA A 534 -19.93 3.56 17.30
N ALA A 535 -21.07 2.86 17.24
CA ALA A 535 -21.67 2.35 16.00
C ALA A 535 -22.05 3.46 15.02
N GLY A 536 -22.38 4.66 15.52
CA GLY A 536 -22.70 5.84 14.70
C GLY A 536 -21.50 6.65 14.26
N ILE A 537 -20.33 6.39 14.82
CA ILE A 537 -19.05 6.91 14.34
C ILE A 537 -18.44 5.96 13.30
N LYS A 538 -18.46 4.66 13.58
CA LYS A 538 -18.06 3.59 12.64
C LYS A 538 -19.07 2.47 12.80
N ILE A 539 -19.56 1.83 11.74
CA ILE A 539 -20.63 0.84 11.88
C ILE A 539 -20.22 -0.45 12.62
N TYR A 540 -18.96 -0.87 12.51
CA TYR A 540 -18.46 -2.16 13.00
C TYR A 540 -18.62 -2.45 14.51
N PRO A 541 -18.44 -1.50 15.46
CA PRO A 541 -18.68 -1.70 16.88
C PRO A 541 -20.08 -2.22 17.19
N ALA A 542 -21.10 -2.00 16.34
CA ALA A 542 -22.43 -2.57 16.53
C ALA A 542 -22.43 -4.09 16.77
N LEU A 543 -21.46 -4.81 16.17
CA LEU A 543 -21.29 -6.25 16.33
C LEU A 543 -20.99 -6.66 17.78
N LEU A 544 -20.42 -5.78 18.62
CA LEU A 544 -20.21 -6.05 20.05
C LEU A 544 -21.54 -6.19 20.83
N GLY A 545 -22.67 -5.79 20.25
CA GLY A 545 -24.01 -6.09 20.77
C GLY A 545 -24.26 -7.59 20.96
N ILE A 546 -23.53 -8.46 20.25
CA ILE A 546 -23.59 -9.93 20.44
C ILE A 546 -23.26 -10.34 21.89
N LEU A 547 -22.48 -9.54 22.62
CA LEU A 547 -22.16 -9.79 24.02
C LEU A 547 -23.38 -9.72 24.94
N LEU A 548 -24.48 -9.08 24.52
CA LEU A 548 -25.75 -9.08 25.25
C LEU A 548 -26.51 -10.40 25.08
N PHE A 549 -26.42 -11.03 23.91
CA PHE A 549 -27.02 -12.35 23.65
C PHE A 549 -26.37 -13.42 24.50
N ARG A 550 -25.05 -13.33 24.71
CA ARG A 550 -24.30 -14.18 25.64
C ARG A 550 -24.88 -14.16 27.06
N GLU A 551 -25.41 -13.03 27.51
CA GLU A 551 -26.01 -12.87 28.85
C GLU A 551 -27.46 -13.38 28.94
N LYS A 552 -28.08 -13.73 27.80
CA LYS A 552 -29.50 -14.14 27.71
C LYS A 552 -30.49 -13.13 28.31
N ARG A 553 -30.15 -11.84 28.23
CA ARG A 553 -30.93 -10.72 28.78
C ARG A 553 -31.75 -10.04 27.69
N THR A 554 -32.94 -10.59 27.39
CA THR A 554 -33.78 -10.18 26.25
C THR A 554 -34.22 -8.72 26.29
N LYS A 555 -34.61 -8.20 27.46
CA LYS A 555 -35.01 -6.80 27.64
C LYS A 555 -33.86 -5.85 27.36
N GLU A 556 -32.67 -6.15 27.85
CA GLU A 556 -31.45 -5.38 27.63
C GLU A 556 -31.03 -5.38 26.15
N ILE A 557 -31.19 -6.52 25.45
CA ILE A 557 -30.97 -6.60 24.00
C ILE A 557 -31.90 -5.64 23.26
N PHE A 558 -33.20 -5.70 23.55
CA PHE A 558 -34.20 -4.82 22.91
C PHE A 558 -33.94 -3.34 23.20
N ASN A 559 -33.56 -3.01 24.43
CA ASN A 559 -33.21 -1.64 24.81
C ASN A 559 -31.98 -1.14 24.04
N CYS A 560 -30.93 -1.95 23.97
CA CYS A 560 -29.71 -1.59 23.24
C CYS A 560 -29.98 -1.43 21.74
N LEU A 561 -30.77 -2.32 21.14
CA LEU A 561 -31.18 -2.22 19.73
C LEU A 561 -32.00 -0.96 19.48
N SER A 562 -32.99 -0.67 20.33
CA SER A 562 -33.82 0.54 20.22
C SER A 562 -32.98 1.82 20.30
N ILE A 563 -32.06 1.90 21.27
CA ILE A 563 -31.12 3.02 21.40
C ILE A 563 -30.23 3.14 20.15
N GLY A 564 -29.71 2.01 19.67
CA GLY A 564 -28.90 1.93 18.44
C GLY A 564 -29.65 2.48 17.23
N ILE A 565 -30.87 2.00 16.99
CA ILE A 565 -31.74 2.44 15.90
C ILE A 565 -31.97 3.96 15.99
N ILE A 566 -32.41 4.46 17.14
CA ILE A 566 -32.69 5.90 17.34
C ILE A 566 -31.46 6.75 17.03
N ILE A 567 -30.32 6.42 17.64
CA ILE A 567 -29.08 7.21 17.50
C ILE A 567 -28.51 7.15 16.07
N ASN A 568 -28.74 6.07 15.32
CA ASN A 568 -28.12 5.87 14.01
C ASN A 568 -29.04 6.18 12.82
N LEU A 569 -30.37 6.10 12.98
CA LEU A 569 -31.35 6.41 11.93
C LEU A 569 -31.82 7.87 11.97
N ILE A 570 -32.16 8.40 13.16
CA ILE A 570 -32.76 9.74 13.26
C ILE A 570 -31.86 10.84 12.69
N PRO A 571 -30.52 10.83 12.89
CA PRO A 571 -29.67 11.85 12.29
C PRO A 571 -29.78 11.94 10.77
N ALA A 572 -30.18 10.86 10.08
CA ALA A 572 -30.32 10.86 8.64
C ALA A 572 -31.34 11.90 8.12
N ILE A 573 -32.30 12.33 8.96
CA ILE A 573 -33.28 13.38 8.62
C ILE A 573 -32.61 14.73 8.32
N PHE A 574 -31.46 15.00 8.93
CA PHE A 574 -30.74 16.27 8.76
C PHE A 574 -29.81 16.28 7.54
N LEU A 575 -29.69 15.16 6.82
CA LEU A 575 -28.90 15.06 5.59
C LEU A 575 -29.80 15.30 4.39
N ASN A 576 -29.24 15.82 3.29
CA ASN A 576 -30.02 16.11 2.08
C ASN A 576 -30.68 14.85 1.47
N THR A 577 -30.08 13.68 1.70
CA THR A 577 -30.60 12.38 1.28
C THR A 577 -31.64 11.78 2.22
N GLY A 578 -31.92 12.40 3.38
CA GLY A 578 -32.85 11.84 4.37
C GLY A 578 -32.47 10.41 4.78
N PHE A 579 -33.46 9.54 4.96
CA PHE A 579 -33.24 8.13 5.29
C PHE A 579 -32.52 7.32 4.19
N SER A 580 -32.53 7.78 2.95
CA SER A 580 -31.80 7.12 1.84
C SER A 580 -30.29 7.12 2.07
N SER A 581 -29.77 7.98 2.95
CA SER A 581 -28.37 8.02 3.38
C SER A 581 -27.84 6.64 3.82
N ILE A 582 -28.68 5.80 4.43
CA ILE A 582 -28.28 4.46 4.88
C ILE A 582 -28.02 3.54 3.69
N ALA A 583 -28.86 3.61 2.65
CA ALA A 583 -28.67 2.84 1.43
C ALA A 583 -27.39 3.29 0.71
N TYR A 584 -27.19 4.61 0.57
CA TYR A 584 -25.97 5.17 -0.01
C TYR A 584 -24.72 4.76 0.76
N MET A 585 -24.73 4.81 2.10
CA MET A 585 -23.61 4.34 2.92
C MET A 585 -23.19 2.91 2.56
N VAL A 586 -24.16 2.00 2.40
CA VAL A 586 -23.90 0.60 2.06
C VAL A 586 -23.37 0.45 0.63
N ILE A 587 -23.92 1.21 -0.33
CA ILE A 587 -23.45 1.22 -1.73
C ILE A 587 -22.01 1.74 -1.80
N ASN A 588 -21.72 2.83 -1.11
CA ASN A 588 -20.40 3.44 -1.04
C ASN A 588 -19.39 2.49 -0.38
N ALA A 589 -19.77 1.83 0.70
CA ALA A 589 -18.93 0.83 1.36
C ALA A 589 -18.59 -0.34 0.42
N LYS A 590 -19.57 -0.85 -0.34
CA LYS A 590 -19.34 -1.91 -1.34
C LYS A 590 -18.36 -1.46 -2.43
N THR A 591 -18.57 -0.26 -2.98
CA THR A 591 -17.72 0.33 -4.03
C THR A 591 -16.29 0.55 -3.53
N MET A 592 -16.14 1.04 -2.29
CA MET A 592 -14.83 1.22 -1.69
C MET A 592 -14.12 -0.13 -1.48
N ILE A 593 -14.86 -1.17 -1.04
CA ILE A 593 -14.29 -2.51 -0.85
C ILE A 593 -13.83 -3.10 -2.20
N SER A 594 -14.57 -2.91 -3.29
CA SER A 594 -14.18 -3.41 -4.61
C SER A 594 -12.97 -2.68 -5.19
N ASN A 595 -12.87 -1.37 -4.97
CA ASN A 595 -11.83 -0.53 -5.59
C ASN A 595 -10.55 -0.41 -4.73
N ASN A 596 -10.57 -0.92 -3.50
CA ASN A 596 -9.42 -0.81 -2.61
C ASN A 596 -8.33 -1.81 -2.99
N SER A 597 -7.23 -1.36 -3.59
CA SER A 597 -6.07 -2.20 -3.93
C SER A 597 -4.83 -1.97 -3.04
N ILE A 598 -4.94 -1.09 -2.03
CA ILE A 598 -3.82 -0.74 -1.13
C ILE A 598 -3.72 -1.77 0.01
N ILE A 599 -2.52 -2.27 0.27
CA ILE A 599 -2.23 -3.24 1.35
C ILE A 599 -1.71 -2.53 2.61
N GLY A 600 -0.86 -1.52 2.44
CA GLY A 600 -0.28 -0.72 3.52
C GLY A 600 -1.33 -0.05 4.40
N GLY A 601 -1.09 -0.05 5.70
CA GLY A 601 -2.01 0.49 6.71
C GLY A 601 -3.25 -0.34 6.98
N LYS A 602 -3.43 -1.51 6.32
CA LYS A 602 -4.57 -2.42 6.50
C LYS A 602 -4.18 -3.70 7.21
N VAL A 603 -5.01 -4.18 8.12
CA VAL A 603 -4.72 -5.33 8.99
C VAL A 603 -5.82 -6.39 8.96
N ASP A 604 -6.74 -6.30 8.01
CA ASP A 604 -7.70 -7.37 7.76
C ASP A 604 -7.03 -8.60 7.13
N LEU A 605 -7.63 -9.77 7.35
CA LEU A 605 -7.07 -11.06 6.95
C LEU A 605 -6.87 -11.16 5.44
N SER A 606 -7.76 -10.54 4.64
CA SER A 606 -7.65 -10.56 3.17
C SER A 606 -6.35 -9.90 2.70
N ARG A 607 -5.99 -8.75 3.29
CA ARG A 607 -4.74 -8.04 2.95
C ARG A 607 -3.51 -8.76 3.46
N LEU A 608 -3.58 -9.33 4.67
CA LEU A 608 -2.45 -10.05 5.24
C LEU A 608 -2.08 -11.32 4.44
N ILE A 609 -3.07 -12.00 3.85
CA ILE A 609 -2.85 -13.15 2.96
C ILE A 609 -2.21 -12.70 1.62
N GLN A 610 -2.54 -11.50 1.14
CA GLN A 610 -1.99 -10.93 -0.10
C GLN A 610 -0.57 -10.39 0.06
N ILE A 611 -0.08 -10.15 1.28
CA ILE A 611 1.29 -9.63 1.50
C ILE A 611 2.32 -10.59 0.89
N PRO A 612 2.39 -11.89 1.25
CA PRO A 612 3.34 -12.81 0.61
C PRO A 612 3.20 -12.89 -0.91
N GLN A 613 1.97 -12.83 -1.45
CA GLN A 613 1.72 -12.79 -2.90
C GLN A 613 2.39 -11.57 -3.54
N LYS A 614 2.12 -10.38 -3.03
CA LYS A 614 2.67 -9.13 -3.57
C LYS A 614 4.20 -9.08 -3.45
N ILE A 615 4.76 -9.66 -2.39
CA ILE A 615 6.21 -9.69 -2.18
C ILE A 615 6.92 -10.68 -3.11
N SER A 616 6.27 -11.79 -3.47
CA SER A 616 6.90 -12.89 -4.20
C SER A 616 6.52 -12.96 -5.68
N ASN A 617 5.51 -12.20 -6.14
CA ASN A 617 4.83 -12.40 -7.43
C ASN A 617 4.55 -13.88 -7.75
N SER A 618 4.31 -14.71 -6.73
CA SER A 618 4.17 -16.16 -6.88
C SER A 618 2.70 -16.57 -7.10
N LEU A 619 2.44 -17.19 -8.26
CA LEU A 619 1.17 -17.84 -8.65
C LEU A 619 0.67 -18.91 -7.66
N VAL A 620 1.56 -19.50 -6.83
CA VAL A 620 1.23 -20.62 -5.91
C VAL A 620 0.13 -20.26 -4.88
N LEU A 621 -0.08 -18.97 -4.59
CA LEU A 621 -1.01 -18.53 -3.56
C LEU A 621 -2.42 -18.18 -4.10
N ASP A 622 -2.63 -18.21 -5.42
CA ASP A 622 -3.93 -17.86 -6.05
C ASP A 622 -5.06 -18.81 -5.63
N GLY A 623 -4.74 -20.10 -5.41
CA GLY A 623 -5.71 -21.07 -4.92
C GLY A 623 -6.25 -20.77 -3.51
N ILE A 624 -5.53 -20.01 -2.66
CA ILE A 624 -6.03 -19.59 -1.34
C ILE A 624 -7.08 -18.47 -1.49
N VAL A 625 -6.92 -17.60 -2.49
CA VAL A 625 -7.85 -16.49 -2.76
C VAL A 625 -9.21 -17.04 -3.17
N GLU A 626 -9.25 -18.08 -4.01
CA GLU A 626 -10.50 -18.74 -4.43
C GLU A 626 -11.31 -19.32 -3.25
N HIS A 627 -10.61 -19.82 -2.22
CA HIS A 627 -11.23 -20.44 -1.04
C HIS A 627 -11.43 -19.46 0.13
N TYR A 628 -10.97 -18.21 0.00
CA TYR A 628 -10.98 -17.23 1.09
C TYR A 628 -12.39 -16.98 1.64
N PHE A 629 -13.39 -16.86 0.78
CA PHE A 629 -14.77 -16.61 1.20
C PHE A 629 -15.32 -17.74 2.10
N LEU A 630 -15.03 -19.00 1.76
CA LEU A 630 -15.45 -20.14 2.58
C LEU A 630 -14.71 -20.16 3.92
N ILE A 631 -13.39 -19.94 3.92
CA ILE A 631 -12.58 -19.85 5.14
C ILE A 631 -13.12 -18.74 6.06
N TRP A 632 -13.46 -17.59 5.49
CA TRP A 632 -14.03 -16.47 6.20
C TRP A 632 -15.35 -16.83 6.89
N ILE A 633 -16.28 -17.49 6.18
CA ILE A 633 -17.56 -17.95 6.75
C ILE A 633 -17.31 -18.88 7.94
N ILE A 634 -16.42 -19.86 7.77
CA ILE A 634 -16.11 -20.83 8.83
C ILE A 634 -15.55 -20.12 10.06
N LEU A 635 -14.59 -19.21 9.88
CA LEU A 635 -14.01 -18.44 10.99
C LEU A 635 -15.06 -17.57 11.69
N ALA A 636 -15.92 -16.88 10.94
CA ALA A 636 -16.99 -16.05 11.51
C ALA A 636 -17.98 -16.88 12.35
N LEU A 637 -18.38 -18.06 11.87
CA LEU A 637 -19.24 -18.97 12.61
C LEU A 637 -18.57 -19.51 13.89
N LEU A 638 -17.29 -19.91 13.80
CA LEU A 638 -16.55 -20.37 14.97
C LEU A 638 -16.39 -19.27 16.02
N VAL A 639 -16.09 -18.04 15.60
CA VAL A 639 -16.03 -16.87 16.49
C VAL A 639 -17.37 -16.66 17.19
N LEU A 640 -18.48 -16.70 16.44
CA LEU A 640 -19.82 -16.55 17.00
C LEU A 640 -20.12 -17.63 18.05
N ILE A 641 -19.82 -18.90 17.75
CA ILE A 641 -20.00 -20.02 18.69
C ILE A 641 -19.18 -19.80 19.96
N VAL A 642 -17.91 -19.41 19.83
CA VAL A 642 -17.04 -19.17 21.00
C VAL A 642 -17.58 -18.01 21.84
N ILE A 643 -17.95 -16.89 21.23
CA ILE A 643 -18.48 -15.71 21.93
C ILE A 643 -19.78 -16.06 22.68
N LEU A 644 -20.66 -16.89 22.11
CA LEU A 644 -21.93 -17.22 22.75
C LEU A 644 -21.79 -18.30 23.84
N TYR A 645 -20.93 -19.29 23.66
CA TYR A 645 -20.97 -20.51 24.48
C TYR A 645 -19.74 -20.77 25.36
N SER A 646 -18.55 -20.28 24.98
CA SER A 646 -17.32 -20.49 25.76
C SER A 646 -17.42 -19.76 27.11
N ARG A 647 -16.81 -20.25 28.19
CA ARG A 647 -16.67 -19.49 29.47
C ARG A 647 -15.21 -19.26 29.84
N ILE A 648 -14.36 -19.03 28.84
CA ILE A 648 -13.05 -18.41 29.07
C ILE A 648 -13.20 -16.99 29.64
N GLU A 649 -12.09 -16.42 30.10
CA GLU A 649 -12.05 -15.12 30.77
C GLU A 649 -12.62 -13.99 29.89
N ASP A 650 -13.28 -13.00 30.51
CA ASP A 650 -14.00 -11.95 29.76
C ASP A 650 -13.10 -11.16 28.81
N TRP A 651 -11.88 -10.81 29.23
CA TRP A 651 -10.94 -10.08 28.37
C TRP A 651 -10.58 -10.87 27.11
N LYS A 652 -10.61 -12.21 27.16
CA LYS A 652 -10.41 -13.10 26.01
C LYS A 652 -11.59 -13.07 25.05
N ILE A 653 -12.81 -13.15 25.59
CA ILE A 653 -14.04 -13.04 24.79
C ILE A 653 -14.11 -11.67 24.10
N PHE A 654 -13.80 -10.59 24.83
CA PHE A 654 -13.80 -9.24 24.27
C PHE A 654 -12.70 -9.06 23.21
N SER A 655 -11.50 -9.54 23.48
CA SER A 655 -10.40 -9.54 22.51
C SER A 655 -10.76 -10.32 21.25
N LEU A 656 -11.37 -11.50 21.39
CA LEU A 656 -11.79 -12.31 20.24
C LEU A 656 -12.88 -11.62 19.41
N ALA A 657 -13.87 -10.99 20.07
CA ALA A 657 -14.92 -10.24 19.38
C ALA A 657 -14.34 -9.05 18.59
N ILE A 658 -13.44 -8.27 19.21
CA ILE A 658 -12.81 -7.11 18.57
C ILE A 658 -11.85 -7.55 17.46
N LEU A 659 -11.02 -8.57 17.68
CA LEU A 659 -10.13 -9.11 16.65
C LEU A 659 -10.92 -9.73 15.49
N GLY A 660 -12.07 -10.35 15.76
CA GLY A 660 -13.00 -10.81 14.72
C GLY A 660 -13.52 -9.64 13.87
N ILE A 661 -13.90 -8.52 14.51
CA ILE A 661 -14.30 -7.30 13.80
C ILE A 661 -13.16 -6.77 12.92
N ILE A 662 -11.93 -6.76 13.42
CA ILE A 662 -10.77 -6.23 12.69
C ILE A 662 -10.39 -7.18 11.54
N LEU A 663 -10.09 -8.44 11.84
CA LEU A 663 -9.52 -9.39 10.89
C LEU A 663 -10.52 -9.90 9.86
N LEU A 664 -11.79 -10.07 10.24
CA LEU A 664 -12.84 -10.58 9.35
C LEU A 664 -13.63 -9.46 8.67
N SER A 665 -13.23 -8.20 8.81
CA SER A 665 -13.77 -7.13 7.96
C SER A 665 -13.08 -7.13 6.60
N SER A 666 -13.74 -6.61 5.56
CA SER A 666 -13.12 -6.40 4.24
C SER A 666 -12.31 -5.10 4.15
N PHE A 667 -12.23 -4.35 5.26
CA PHE A 667 -11.51 -3.08 5.36
C PHE A 667 -11.20 -2.76 6.83
N SER A 668 -9.97 -3.03 7.28
CA SER A 668 -9.53 -2.65 8.62
C SER A 668 -8.25 -1.84 8.62
N PRO A 669 -8.35 -0.50 8.73
CA PRO A 669 -7.21 0.35 9.00
C PRO A 669 -6.60 0.09 10.38
N PHE A 670 -5.31 0.38 10.52
CA PHE A 670 -4.54 0.10 11.73
C PHE A 670 -5.09 0.72 13.02
N TYR A 671 -5.68 1.92 12.93
CA TYR A 671 -6.23 2.62 14.08
C TYR A 671 -7.41 1.88 14.74
N TYR A 672 -8.02 0.88 14.10
CA TYR A 672 -9.05 0.03 14.73
C TYR A 672 -8.52 -0.77 15.93
N TYR A 673 -7.21 -1.00 16.04
CA TYR A 673 -6.65 -1.64 17.23
C TYR A 673 -6.86 -0.85 18.52
N ILE A 674 -7.20 0.44 18.46
CA ILE A 674 -7.59 1.20 19.66
C ILE A 674 -8.82 0.60 20.35
N TYR A 675 -9.63 -0.21 19.66
CA TYR A 675 -10.77 -0.93 20.24
C TYR A 675 -10.31 -1.97 21.28
N MET A 676 -9.05 -2.44 21.18
CA MET A 676 -8.44 -3.36 22.14
C MET A 676 -8.05 -2.70 23.48
N LEU A 677 -8.25 -1.39 23.65
CA LEU A 677 -7.96 -0.67 24.90
C LEU A 677 -8.70 -1.27 26.11
N GLY A 678 -10.01 -1.49 25.99
CA GLY A 678 -10.82 -2.09 27.06
C GLY A 678 -10.34 -3.48 27.46
N PRO A 679 -10.22 -4.44 26.51
CA PRO A 679 -9.65 -5.77 26.79
C PRO A 679 -8.25 -5.72 27.40
N LEU A 680 -7.38 -4.82 26.93
CA LEU A 680 -6.03 -4.64 27.47
C LEU A 680 -6.07 -4.20 28.94
N ILE A 681 -6.91 -3.22 29.29
CA ILE A 681 -7.07 -2.76 30.68
C ILE A 681 -7.55 -3.94 31.56
N ILE A 682 -8.58 -4.66 31.13
CA ILE A 682 -9.13 -5.80 31.88
C ILE A 682 -8.07 -6.89 32.03
N PHE A 683 -7.30 -7.19 30.98
CA PHE A 683 -6.21 -8.17 31.01
C PHE A 683 -5.13 -7.76 32.02
N LEU A 684 -4.64 -6.50 31.96
CA LEU A 684 -3.61 -6.01 32.87
C LEU A 684 -4.08 -5.89 34.32
N ASP A 685 -5.38 -5.72 34.56
CA ASP A 685 -5.92 -5.61 35.92
C ASP A 685 -6.56 -6.91 36.45
N SER A 686 -6.67 -7.94 35.61
CA SER A 686 -7.13 -9.27 36.02
C SER A 686 -6.11 -9.96 36.97
N ASN A 687 -6.66 -10.68 37.96
CA ASN A 687 -6.08 -11.43 39.10
C ASN A 687 -4.55 -11.46 39.37
N ILE A 688 -4.24 -11.46 40.67
CA ILE A 688 -2.90 -11.34 41.29
C ILE A 688 -1.99 -12.57 41.05
N ARG A 689 -2.55 -13.78 40.83
CA ARG A 689 -1.79 -15.01 40.54
C ARG A 689 -1.88 -15.37 39.06
N ARG A 690 -0.89 -14.94 38.29
CA ARG A 690 -0.84 -15.14 36.83
C ARG A 690 -0.18 -16.45 36.42
N LYS A 691 -0.69 -17.02 35.34
CA LYS A 691 -0.20 -18.25 34.73
C LYS A 691 0.96 -17.90 33.81
N LYS A 692 1.92 -18.81 33.64
CA LYS A 692 3.03 -18.63 32.66
C LYS A 692 2.51 -18.32 31.24
N ARG A 693 1.31 -18.82 30.89
CA ARG A 693 0.63 -18.55 29.60
C ARG A 693 0.22 -17.09 29.42
N ASP A 694 0.05 -16.30 30.49
CA ASP A 694 -0.41 -14.91 30.38
C ASP A 694 0.67 -14.00 29.78
N ILE A 695 1.93 -14.44 29.84
CA ILE A 695 3.06 -13.80 29.17
C ILE A 695 2.86 -13.73 27.66
N LEU A 696 2.38 -14.82 27.06
CA LEU A 696 2.16 -14.88 25.61
C LEU A 696 1.19 -13.77 25.17
N TYR A 697 0.09 -13.59 25.90
CA TYR A 697 -0.86 -12.52 25.57
C TYR A 697 -0.30 -11.13 25.82
N ALA A 698 0.55 -10.93 26.83
CA ALA A 698 1.23 -9.66 27.00
C ALA A 698 2.09 -9.34 25.78
N LEU A 699 2.84 -10.30 25.25
CA LEU A 699 3.62 -10.12 24.01
C LEU A 699 2.72 -9.83 22.80
N LEU A 700 1.58 -10.52 22.69
CA LEU A 700 0.61 -10.27 21.62
C LEU A 700 -0.02 -8.87 21.72
N PHE A 701 -0.31 -8.38 22.93
CA PHE A 701 -0.71 -6.99 23.14
C PHE A 701 0.41 -6.01 22.81
N VAL A 702 1.66 -6.32 23.16
CA VAL A 702 2.82 -5.48 22.80
C VAL A 702 2.92 -5.35 21.29
N GLY A 703 2.86 -6.44 20.51
CA GLY A 703 2.96 -6.37 19.05
C GLY A 703 1.82 -5.59 18.38
N ILE A 704 0.66 -5.46 19.03
CA ILE A 704 -0.45 -4.60 18.58
C ILE A 704 -0.21 -3.11 18.90
N PHE A 705 0.31 -2.80 20.09
CA PHE A 705 0.41 -1.42 20.59
C PHE A 705 1.79 -0.78 20.41
N MET A 706 2.84 -1.54 20.10
CA MET A 706 4.18 -0.97 20.00
C MET A 706 4.33 0.03 18.86
N THR A 707 5.32 0.90 18.98
CA THR A 707 5.84 1.76 17.92
C THR A 707 7.22 1.29 17.51
N PHE A 708 7.52 1.37 16.22
CA PHE A 708 8.82 0.95 15.71
C PHE A 708 9.32 1.83 14.56
N ALA A 709 10.08 2.89 14.88
CA ALA A 709 10.70 3.74 13.88
C ALA A 709 11.78 2.98 13.09
N SER A 710 11.76 3.12 11.77
CA SER A 710 12.49 2.29 10.82
C SER A 710 13.14 3.15 9.73
N ILE A 711 14.32 2.78 9.20
CA ILE A 711 14.99 3.50 8.10
C ILE A 711 14.93 2.68 6.80
N HIS A 712 14.56 3.32 5.69
CA HIS A 712 14.31 2.70 4.39
C HIS A 712 15.55 2.14 3.66
N LYS A 713 16.79 2.55 3.98
CA LYS A 713 17.96 2.30 3.12
C LYS A 713 19.03 1.33 3.67
N TYR A 714 18.89 0.79 4.89
CA TYR A 714 19.90 -0.14 5.46
C TYR A 714 19.33 -1.49 5.87
N PRO A 715 20.13 -2.58 5.82
CA PRO A 715 19.67 -3.94 5.58
C PRO A 715 18.91 -4.58 6.74
N LEU A 716 18.78 -3.90 7.89
CA LEU A 716 18.10 -4.46 9.04
C LEU A 716 16.60 -4.14 9.09
N VAL A 717 16.08 -3.18 8.32
CA VAL A 717 14.86 -2.50 8.80
C VAL A 717 13.78 -2.13 7.76
N ALA A 718 14.03 -2.12 6.45
CA ALA A 718 12.96 -1.84 5.48
C ALA A 718 12.29 -3.14 5.00
N PHE A 719 11.02 -3.38 5.37
CA PHE A 719 10.19 -4.30 4.59
C PHE A 719 9.79 -3.55 3.30
N ILE A 720 10.60 -3.75 2.25
CA ILE A 720 10.27 -3.55 0.83
C ILE A 720 9.91 -2.10 0.45
N PRO A 721 10.72 -1.45 -0.41
CA PRO A 721 10.39 -0.15 -0.99
C PRO A 721 9.45 -0.24 -2.21
N GLU A 722 8.60 -1.27 -2.28
CA GLU A 722 7.49 -1.27 -3.22
C GLU A 722 6.31 -0.56 -2.56
N GLU A 723 5.77 0.43 -3.26
CA GLU A 723 4.67 1.26 -2.80
C GLU A 723 3.55 0.43 -2.14
N GLY A 724 3.36 0.66 -0.85
CA GLY A 724 2.16 0.23 -0.13
C GLY A 724 2.21 -1.08 0.65
N VAL A 725 3.32 -1.44 1.31
CA VAL A 725 3.32 -2.36 2.49
C VAL A 725 4.12 -1.73 3.63
N TRP A 726 3.52 -1.59 4.81
CA TRP A 726 4.16 -0.92 5.95
C TRP A 726 4.66 -1.90 7.01
N ASN A 727 5.79 -1.59 7.66
CA ASN A 727 6.37 -2.46 8.69
C ASN A 727 5.37 -2.80 9.80
N MET A 728 4.69 -1.79 10.31
CA MET A 728 3.71 -2.00 11.39
C MET A 728 2.52 -2.83 10.92
N THR A 729 2.08 -2.67 9.66
CA THR A 729 1.05 -3.52 9.00
C THR A 729 1.38 -5.00 9.15
N VAL A 730 2.61 -5.38 8.83
CA VAL A 730 3.07 -6.77 8.96
C VAL A 730 3.10 -7.18 10.41
N ILE A 731 3.75 -6.39 11.28
CA ILE A 731 4.01 -6.85 12.64
C ILE A 731 2.73 -6.97 13.47
N ALA A 732 1.90 -5.93 13.54
CA ALA A 732 0.64 -6.04 14.29
C ALA A 732 -0.36 -6.93 13.57
N GLY A 733 -0.36 -6.96 12.23
CA GLY A 733 -1.17 -7.87 11.44
C GLY A 733 -0.91 -9.33 11.83
N CYS A 734 0.33 -9.80 11.68
CA CYS A 734 0.74 -11.15 12.08
C CYS A 734 0.48 -11.41 13.57
N THR A 735 0.81 -10.45 14.45
CA THR A 735 0.57 -10.58 15.89
C THR A 735 -0.92 -10.76 16.19
N SER A 736 -1.78 -9.98 15.55
CA SER A 736 -3.22 -10.04 15.75
C SER A 736 -3.84 -11.32 15.20
N VAL A 737 -3.34 -11.86 14.09
CA VAL A 737 -3.74 -13.18 13.56
C VAL A 737 -3.37 -14.28 14.54
N VAL A 738 -2.13 -14.29 15.07
CA VAL A 738 -1.73 -15.26 16.10
C VAL A 738 -2.60 -15.12 17.34
N PHE A 739 -2.87 -13.89 17.79
CA PHE A 739 -3.71 -13.64 18.95
C PHE A 739 -5.14 -14.16 18.73
N PHE A 740 -5.72 -13.88 17.58
CA PHE A 740 -7.03 -14.37 17.18
C PHE A 740 -7.10 -15.89 17.18
N ILE A 741 -6.15 -16.57 16.53
CA ILE A 741 -6.10 -18.04 16.47
C ILE A 741 -5.98 -18.65 17.86
N VAL A 742 -5.08 -18.13 18.71
CA VAL A 742 -4.89 -18.65 20.08
C VAL A 742 -6.19 -18.52 20.88
N LEU A 743 -6.86 -17.37 20.82
CA LEU A 743 -8.14 -17.16 21.51
C LEU A 743 -9.26 -18.06 20.98
N LEU A 744 -9.34 -18.21 19.65
CA LEU A 744 -10.34 -19.04 18.99
C LEU A 744 -10.17 -20.51 19.37
N LEU A 745 -8.95 -21.06 19.29
CA LEU A 745 -8.65 -22.44 19.65
C LEU A 745 -8.94 -22.72 21.13
N GLU A 746 -8.59 -21.80 22.03
CA GLU A 746 -8.93 -21.94 23.44
C GLU A 746 -10.43 -21.92 23.71
N GLY A 747 -11.14 -21.04 23.00
CA GLY A 747 -12.59 -20.95 23.06
C GLY A 747 -13.27 -22.22 22.59
N ILE A 748 -12.85 -22.75 21.42
CA ILE A 748 -13.33 -24.01 20.85
C ILE A 748 -13.06 -25.16 21.82
N TYR A 749 -11.85 -25.25 22.37
CA TYR A 749 -11.50 -26.27 23.34
C TYR A 749 -12.39 -26.23 24.59
N ASP A 750 -12.67 -25.05 25.13
CA ASP A 750 -13.60 -24.91 26.26
C ASP A 750 -15.03 -25.34 25.90
N CYS A 751 -15.53 -24.96 24.72
CA CYS A 751 -16.83 -25.40 24.22
C CYS A 751 -16.91 -26.93 24.09
N LEU A 752 -15.94 -27.56 23.41
CA LEU A 752 -15.89 -29.02 23.23
C LEU A 752 -15.79 -29.76 24.56
N LYS A 753 -14.93 -29.28 25.47
CA LYS A 753 -14.78 -29.86 26.81
C LYS A 753 -16.08 -29.83 27.61
N ARG A 754 -16.88 -28.77 27.45
CA ARG A 754 -18.19 -28.64 28.11
C ARG A 754 -19.23 -29.58 27.49
N LEU A 755 -19.28 -29.68 26.17
CA LEU A 755 -20.17 -30.62 25.46
C LEU A 755 -19.91 -32.07 25.90
N ILE A 756 -18.63 -32.49 25.93
CA ILE A 756 -18.24 -33.84 26.38
C ILE A 756 -18.62 -34.08 27.85
N LYS A 757 -18.47 -33.07 28.73
CA LYS A 757 -18.87 -33.19 30.13
C LYS A 757 -20.38 -33.29 30.32
N CYS A 758 -21.17 -32.55 29.55
CA CYS A 758 -22.63 -32.63 29.59
C CYS A 758 -23.16 -33.97 29.05
N GLY A 759 -22.48 -34.59 28.07
CA GLY A 759 -22.84 -35.90 27.54
C GLY A 759 -22.62 -37.09 28.49
N ARG A 760 -21.88 -36.91 29.60
CA ARG A 760 -21.62 -37.96 30.61
C ARG A 760 -22.62 -37.95 31.80
N TRP A 761 -23.73 -37.22 31.70
CA TRP A 761 -24.75 -37.07 32.76
C TRP A 761 -26.15 -37.60 32.36
N ASN A 762 -26.22 -38.48 31.35
CA ASN A 762 -27.43 -39.26 31.02
C ASN A 762 -27.12 -40.78 31.08
N GLY A 763 -26.46 -41.22 32.16
CA GLY A 763 -26.21 -42.63 32.46
C GLY A 763 -26.90 -43.00 33.77
#